data_AF-A0A0F6W3T1-F1
#
_entry.id   AF-A0A0F6W3T1-F1
#
_cell.length_a   1.000
_cell.length_b   1.000
_cell.length_c   1.000
_cell.angle_alpha   90.00
_cell.angle_beta   90.00
_cell.angle_gamma   90.00
#
_symmetry.space_group_name_H-M   'P 1'
#
loop_
_entity.id
_entity.type
_entity.pdbx_description
1 polymer ?
#
loop_
_entity_poly.entity_id
_entity_poly.type
_entity_poly.pdbx_seq_one_letter_code
_entity_poly.pdbx_strand_id
1 'polypeptide(L)'
;MRLKVVPALLLALCGACTQAVNVAPPRAFNRPARIELVCFDGDRPVAQSECASGSGAGERTLLALVTQQTRGEVAAVDLSADPPVVIDSDRRVPGFTFVEVGEVPVGLAVSRRNPLCTWVANRGSSSLSAVETARFREESLGTGMATEELSLAGEGRTGRPNALVIHDDGATSELYVTLPDDGVIGRVPVTSDDTGCHFGALEIIPLPDALPVAPTEPSSDPTLGETTDPPQDAATLALCAATGLTLPELATPPPTVVVETDPDPLPAPQPLEIEVARDDDGDAIALLIGDAARSVIYRYDLATRAFADGIRTDGPILDLTLTPPVPDRLDTPSATRRYVYAIDARDGSVMVIDEAARQLVPVAAESTGRVLRVPFRAPARAIATIDRRGAGGICDYDDATIDPSANNLRGVFVSVALSDGSLRYIDVLDEDATCRSGTDCQNSFQGGQEYSFIRRHRPRIATRVADPVSLTESPVASVSGSTLRFSASGSVPDEDAVPSFLSNPCADPDGIAPVFGAPNPLICTSTDPWTAAAESWALTWQGVIPSTASIAGNFRTLDDGRIALETRIPLCERGVLGPEGAAGLTEADPEFMYPGDLVAITAELPDATADDPECRALAGVDEGETPEALLVRIAEVRAGEAGGVRSPYASAIVLEPDAEVLDRAGANVELLLRCYQDQLVSFDVRVFDRYAVVGSRTGFAHRVVVSDAGNCVVETTQDPTLSARAELGVPYEGPSLRFTLDFTRARPAVIVDQAITFDVGDVPSQLATDLGALPQGGRTLTLPTEVSFSALTDRLYALDELRRGLVVIELEPVRPEFFIE
;
A
#
# COMPACT_ATOMS: atom_id res chain seq x y z
N MET A 1 4.65 78.70 21.20
CA MET A 1 3.91 79.00 22.44
C MET A 1 2.85 77.90 22.60
N ARG A 2 2.94 77.15 23.71
CA ARG A 2 2.03 76.09 24.20
C ARG A 2 1.91 74.77 23.40
N LEU A 3 2.45 73.74 24.05
CA LEU A 3 2.29 72.31 23.84
C LEU A 3 1.03 71.79 24.56
N LYS A 4 0.55 70.62 24.11
CA LYS A 4 -0.42 69.65 24.71
C LYS A 4 -1.87 69.74 24.18
N VAL A 5 -2.62 68.66 23.92
CA VAL A 5 -2.45 67.18 23.83
C VAL A 5 -3.85 66.64 23.41
N VAL A 6 -3.92 65.71 22.44
CA VAL A 6 -4.84 64.55 22.28
C VAL A 6 -6.37 64.77 22.32
N PRO A 7 -7.10 64.34 21.25
CA PRO A 7 -7.80 63.06 21.33
C PRO A 7 -7.58 62.20 20.07
N ALA A 8 -6.55 61.37 20.09
CA ALA A 8 -6.34 60.23 19.19
C ALA A 8 -6.65 58.89 19.88
N LEU A 9 -7.39 58.92 21.00
CA LEU A 9 -7.62 57.74 21.86
C LEU A 9 -9.05 57.16 21.76
N LEU A 10 -9.86 57.54 20.77
CA LEU A 10 -11.24 57.02 20.64
C LEU A 10 -11.56 56.32 19.30
N LEU A 11 -10.63 56.31 18.34
CA LEU A 11 -10.77 55.56 17.08
C LEU A 11 -9.86 54.32 16.99
N ALA A 12 -9.05 54.05 18.03
CA ALA A 12 -8.22 52.86 18.14
C ALA A 12 -8.85 51.74 19.01
N LEU A 13 -10.12 51.89 19.43
CA LEU A 13 -10.82 50.95 20.33
C LEU A 13 -11.92 50.10 19.66
N CYS A 14 -12.11 50.22 18.33
CA CYS A 14 -13.08 49.40 17.59
C CYS A 14 -12.43 48.42 16.59
N GLY A 15 -11.10 48.25 16.63
CA GLY A 15 -10.34 47.45 15.64
C GLY A 15 -9.68 46.18 16.18
N ALA A 16 -9.93 45.78 17.42
CA ALA A 16 -9.28 44.61 18.01
C ALA A 16 -10.20 43.89 19.00
N CYS A 17 -11.10 43.06 18.47
CA CYS A 17 -11.62 41.83 19.10
C CYS A 17 -12.43 41.02 18.07
N THR A 18 -11.89 40.85 16.87
CA THR A 18 -12.10 39.61 16.12
C THR A 18 -10.74 38.93 16.08
N GLN A 19 -10.20 38.60 17.26
CA GLN A 19 -9.30 37.47 17.32
C GLN A 19 -10.16 36.31 16.83
N ALA A 20 -9.79 35.75 15.66
CA ALA A 20 -10.19 34.39 15.34
C ALA A 20 -9.99 33.60 16.63
N VAL A 21 -11.04 32.95 17.12
CA VAL A 21 -10.90 31.99 18.21
C VAL A 21 -9.78 31.08 17.74
N ASN A 22 -8.60 31.22 18.36
CA ASN A 22 -7.56 30.23 18.26
C ASN A 22 -8.19 28.99 18.90
N VAL A 23 -8.87 28.21 18.08
CA VAL A 23 -9.23 26.84 18.39
C VAL A 23 -7.87 26.20 18.65
N ALA A 24 -7.53 26.04 19.93
CA ALA A 24 -6.34 25.33 20.31
C ALA A 24 -6.35 24.00 19.53
N PRO A 25 -5.24 23.62 18.86
CA PRO A 25 -5.21 22.37 18.13
C PRO A 25 -5.65 21.25 19.08
N PRO A 26 -6.45 20.26 18.62
CA PRO A 26 -6.79 19.13 19.47
C PRO A 26 -5.50 18.46 19.96
N ARG A 27 -5.28 18.65 21.28
CA ARG A 27 -4.64 17.79 22.28
C ARG A 27 -3.87 16.60 21.66
N ALA A 28 -2.55 16.71 21.59
CA ALA A 28 -1.72 15.71 20.92
C ALA A 28 -1.61 14.42 21.75
N PHE A 29 -2.23 13.36 21.25
CA PHE A 29 -1.80 12.00 21.57
C PHE A 29 -0.32 11.83 21.23
N ASN A 30 0.38 10.95 21.95
CA ASN A 30 1.80 10.74 21.82
C ASN A 30 2.11 9.28 21.51
N ARG A 31 2.14 8.97 20.21
CA ARG A 31 2.20 7.62 19.64
C ARG A 31 1.07 6.71 20.12
N PRO A 32 -0.19 7.03 19.75
CA PRO A 32 -1.29 6.11 19.98
C PRO A 32 -1.15 4.83 19.16
N ALA A 33 -1.62 3.71 19.70
CA ALA A 33 -1.38 2.40 19.08
C ALA A 33 -2.50 1.36 19.21
N ARG A 34 -3.31 1.42 20.27
CA ARG A 34 -4.46 0.53 20.52
C ARG A 34 -5.69 1.32 20.98
N ILE A 35 -6.88 0.94 20.51
CA ILE A 35 -8.18 1.51 20.89
C ILE A 35 -9.14 0.43 21.36
N GLU A 36 -9.83 0.69 22.47
CA GLU A 36 -10.95 -0.12 22.94
C GLU A 36 -12.14 0.74 23.34
N LEU A 37 -13.36 0.20 23.19
CA LEU A 37 -14.58 0.93 23.50
C LEU A 37 -15.18 0.49 24.82
N VAL A 38 -15.71 1.44 25.59
CA VAL A 38 -16.33 1.18 26.89
C VAL A 38 -17.61 1.98 27.03
N CYS A 39 -18.67 1.32 27.47
CA CYS A 39 -19.96 1.93 27.78
C CYS A 39 -20.08 2.27 29.27
N PHE A 40 -20.63 3.44 29.57
CA PHE A 40 -20.90 3.89 30.92
C PHE A 40 -22.38 4.25 31.10
N ASP A 41 -22.92 3.95 32.29
CA ASP A 41 -24.17 4.50 32.82
C ASP A 41 -23.82 5.35 34.06
N GLY A 42 -23.82 6.67 33.89
CA GLY A 42 -23.20 7.59 34.85
C GLY A 42 -21.68 7.32 34.99
N ASP A 43 -21.23 6.92 36.18
CA ASP A 43 -19.82 6.60 36.45
C ASP A 43 -19.54 5.09 36.47
N ARG A 44 -20.57 4.27 36.25
CA ARG A 44 -20.44 2.82 36.28
C ARG A 44 -20.21 2.27 34.86
N PRO A 45 -19.14 1.50 34.62
CA PRO A 45 -19.00 0.78 33.37
C PRO A 45 -20.06 -0.33 33.29
N VAL A 46 -20.72 -0.42 32.13
CA VAL A 46 -21.81 -1.37 31.85
C VAL A 46 -21.54 -2.10 30.54
N ALA A 47 -22.19 -3.23 30.31
CA ALA A 47 -21.97 -4.04 29.12
C ALA A 47 -22.12 -3.20 27.85
N GLN A 48 -21.25 -3.43 26.85
CA GLN A 48 -21.21 -2.61 25.64
C GLN A 48 -22.56 -2.55 24.90
N SER A 49 -23.33 -3.64 24.93
CA SER A 49 -24.66 -3.75 24.34
C SER A 49 -25.69 -2.78 24.96
N GLU A 50 -25.46 -2.29 26.19
CA GLU A 50 -26.36 -1.34 26.84
C GLU A 50 -26.29 0.06 26.19
N CYS A 51 -25.17 0.43 25.58
CA CYS A 51 -25.02 1.68 24.83
C CYS A 51 -25.76 1.66 23.48
N ALA A 52 -26.03 0.47 22.90
CA ALA A 52 -26.82 0.36 21.67
C ALA A 52 -28.32 0.64 21.89
N SER A 53 -28.82 0.42 23.11
CA SER A 53 -30.25 0.46 23.44
C SER A 53 -30.64 1.86 23.94
N GLY A 54 -30.71 2.85 23.04
CA GLY A 54 -30.99 4.28 23.34
C GLY A 54 -32.35 4.62 23.98
N SER A 55 -32.95 3.74 24.80
CA SER A 55 -34.29 3.87 25.36
C SER A 55 -34.36 3.87 26.90
N GLY A 56 -33.23 3.91 27.61
CA GLY A 56 -33.19 4.04 29.07
C GLY A 56 -33.04 5.50 29.52
N ALA A 57 -33.75 5.92 30.57
CA ALA A 57 -33.78 7.29 31.10
C ALA A 57 -32.47 7.75 31.82
N GLY A 58 -31.31 7.18 31.48
CA GLY A 58 -29.98 7.54 31.98
C GLY A 58 -29.07 8.06 30.85
N GLU A 59 -28.19 9.00 31.18
CA GLU A 59 -27.18 9.54 30.26
C GLU A 59 -26.08 8.49 30.07
N ARG A 60 -26.23 7.63 29.06
CA ARG A 60 -25.19 6.66 28.69
C ARG A 60 -24.12 7.36 27.87
N THR A 61 -22.86 7.10 28.21
CA THR A 61 -21.69 7.67 27.52
C THR A 61 -20.82 6.56 26.97
N LEU A 62 -20.35 6.71 25.73
CA LEU A 62 -19.39 5.81 25.13
C LEU A 62 -18.01 6.45 25.12
N LEU A 63 -17.03 5.75 25.69
CA LEU A 63 -15.63 6.18 25.70
C LEU A 63 -14.79 5.31 24.77
N ALA A 64 -13.84 5.94 24.07
CA ALA A 64 -12.69 5.26 23.49
C ALA A 64 -11.50 5.37 24.45
N LEU A 65 -10.91 4.24 24.81
CA LEU A 65 -9.66 4.14 25.54
C LEU A 65 -8.53 3.98 24.54
N VAL A 66 -7.50 4.82 24.61
CA VAL A 66 -6.41 4.89 23.62
C VAL A 66 -5.06 4.85 24.31
N THR A 67 -4.24 3.84 24.01
CA THR A 67 -2.88 3.70 24.58
C THR A 67 -1.95 4.83 24.11
N GLN A 68 -0.99 5.24 24.94
CA GLN A 68 0.02 6.27 24.66
C GLN A 68 1.43 5.70 24.87
N GLN A 69 2.05 5.18 23.81
CA GLN A 69 3.28 4.38 23.93
C GLN A 69 4.43 5.13 24.60
N THR A 70 4.63 6.40 24.28
CA THR A 70 5.79 7.17 24.78
C THR A 70 5.69 7.57 26.24
N ARG A 71 4.46 7.69 26.77
CA ARG A 71 4.21 8.15 28.13
C ARG A 71 3.84 7.03 29.08
N GLY A 72 3.44 5.88 28.56
CA GLY A 72 3.01 4.79 29.41
C GLY A 72 1.63 4.97 30.01
N GLU A 73 0.73 5.62 29.26
CA GLU A 73 -0.59 6.03 29.71
C GLU A 73 -1.70 5.49 28.80
N VAL A 74 -2.94 5.49 29.29
CA VAL A 74 -4.17 5.29 28.50
C VAL A 74 -5.04 6.53 28.64
N ALA A 75 -5.32 7.16 27.49
CA ALA A 75 -6.23 8.30 27.39
C ALA A 75 -7.67 7.82 27.20
N ALA A 76 -8.63 8.54 27.75
CA ALA A 76 -10.05 8.32 27.48
C ALA A 76 -10.58 9.45 26.59
N VAL A 77 -11.42 9.10 25.61
CA VAL A 77 -12.07 10.05 24.70
C VAL A 77 -13.56 9.84 24.77
N ASP A 78 -14.29 10.89 25.11
CA ASP A 78 -15.74 10.90 25.04
C ASP A 78 -16.19 10.96 23.57
N LEU A 79 -16.78 9.86 23.10
CA LEU A 79 -17.31 9.72 21.74
C LEU A 79 -18.76 10.20 21.61
N SER A 80 -19.43 10.46 22.74
CA SER A 80 -20.79 11.01 22.78
C SER A 80 -20.79 12.53 22.55
N ALA A 81 -19.64 13.18 22.73
CA ALA A 81 -19.44 14.58 22.33
C ALA A 81 -19.19 14.73 20.82
N ASP A 82 -19.70 15.81 20.22
CA ASP A 82 -19.45 16.18 18.83
C ASP A 82 -18.82 17.59 18.74
N PRO A 83 -17.52 17.71 18.40
CA PRO A 83 -16.57 16.63 18.11
C PRO A 83 -16.15 15.85 19.37
N PRO A 84 -15.58 14.64 19.23
CA PRO A 84 -15.09 13.85 20.36
C PRO A 84 -14.11 14.62 21.26
N VAL A 85 -14.22 14.43 22.57
CA VAL A 85 -13.45 15.19 23.57
C VAL A 85 -12.57 14.28 24.39
N VAL A 86 -11.26 14.52 24.37
CA VAL A 86 -10.30 13.85 25.27
C VAL A 86 -10.60 14.22 26.72
N ILE A 87 -10.78 13.23 27.59
CA ILE A 87 -11.03 13.40 29.03
C ILE A 87 -9.70 13.60 29.75
N ASP A 88 -9.67 14.56 30.67
CA ASP A 88 -8.53 14.82 31.54
C ASP A 88 -8.69 14.00 32.84
N SER A 89 -7.77 13.07 33.10
CA SER A 89 -7.87 12.18 34.26
C SER A 89 -7.72 12.92 35.58
N ASP A 90 -6.93 14.00 35.63
CA ASP A 90 -6.70 14.81 36.83
C ASP A 90 -6.52 16.29 36.50
N ARG A 91 -7.66 16.99 36.47
CA ARG A 91 -7.74 18.45 36.28
C ARG A 91 -6.97 19.30 37.31
N ARG A 92 -6.45 18.69 38.40
CA ARG A 92 -5.61 19.41 39.39
C ARG A 92 -4.18 19.57 38.89
N VAL A 93 -3.72 18.72 37.98
CA VAL A 93 -2.40 18.81 37.36
C VAL A 93 -2.52 19.69 36.12
N PRO A 94 -1.71 20.76 35.99
CA PRO A 94 -1.75 21.59 34.79
C PRO A 94 -1.36 20.79 33.53
N GLY A 95 -2.30 20.67 32.59
CA GLY A 95 -2.13 19.91 31.34
C GLY A 95 -3.21 18.85 31.21
N PHE A 96 -3.14 18.04 30.15
CA PHE A 96 -3.93 16.80 30.09
C PHE A 96 -3.11 15.71 30.77
N THR A 97 -3.71 15.07 31.77
CA THR A 97 -3.20 13.82 32.32
C THR A 97 -4.06 12.67 31.85
N PHE A 98 -3.42 11.51 31.75
CA PHE A 98 -4.07 10.25 31.40
C PHE A 98 -3.82 9.23 32.52
N VAL A 99 -4.39 8.03 32.40
CA VAL A 99 -4.20 7.00 33.43
C VAL A 99 -2.87 6.30 33.16
N GLU A 100 -1.95 6.31 34.13
CA GLU A 100 -0.66 5.60 34.02
C GLU A 100 -0.87 4.09 34.10
N VAL A 101 -0.26 3.34 33.17
CA VAL A 101 -0.47 1.89 33.02
C VAL A 101 0.81 1.08 32.92
N GLY A 102 1.94 1.69 32.56
CA GLY A 102 3.23 0.98 32.43
C GLY A 102 4.00 1.40 31.18
N GLU A 103 5.24 0.95 31.01
CA GLU A 103 6.12 1.42 29.94
C GLU A 103 5.72 0.83 28.57
N VAL A 104 5.50 1.70 27.57
CA VAL A 104 5.19 1.33 26.18
C VAL A 104 3.96 0.39 26.09
N PRO A 105 2.75 0.87 26.39
CA PRO A 105 1.51 0.10 26.25
C PRO A 105 1.26 -0.24 24.78
N VAL A 106 1.15 -1.54 24.49
CA VAL A 106 1.00 -2.09 23.12
C VAL A 106 -0.27 -2.90 22.92
N GLY A 107 -0.92 -3.33 24.00
CA GLY A 107 -2.18 -4.08 23.97
C GLY A 107 -3.19 -3.49 24.95
N LEU A 108 -4.47 -3.55 24.60
CA LEU A 108 -5.57 -3.03 25.41
C LEU A 108 -6.76 -3.97 25.25
N ALA A 109 -7.39 -4.39 26.34
CA ALA A 109 -8.55 -5.28 26.29
C ALA A 109 -9.56 -4.93 27.39
N VAL A 110 -10.84 -4.93 27.02
CA VAL A 110 -11.98 -4.75 27.95
C VAL A 110 -13.04 -5.80 27.62
N SER A 111 -13.59 -6.48 28.64
CA SER A 111 -14.68 -7.42 28.38
C SER A 111 -15.93 -6.67 27.92
N ARG A 112 -16.53 -7.15 26.81
CA ARG A 112 -17.78 -6.62 26.28
C ARG A 112 -19.00 -6.90 27.19
N ARG A 113 -18.91 -7.95 28.02
CA ARG A 113 -19.98 -8.41 28.93
C ARG A 113 -19.77 -7.89 30.36
N ASN A 114 -18.53 -7.89 30.84
CA ASN A 114 -18.16 -7.45 32.19
C ASN A 114 -17.01 -6.41 32.17
N PRO A 115 -17.29 -5.14 31.80
CA PRO A 115 -16.27 -4.12 31.58
C PRO A 115 -15.75 -3.45 32.86
N LEU A 116 -15.84 -4.11 34.03
CA LEU A 116 -15.36 -3.54 35.30
C LEU A 116 -13.85 -3.25 35.31
N CYS A 117 -13.08 -4.01 34.53
CA CYS A 117 -11.63 -3.91 34.44
C CYS A 117 -11.16 -3.71 33.01
N THR A 118 -10.15 -2.87 32.86
CA THR A 118 -9.38 -2.63 31.64
C THR A 118 -8.00 -3.24 31.83
N TRP A 119 -7.58 -4.05 30.87
CA TRP A 119 -6.33 -4.79 30.90
C TRP A 119 -5.38 -4.23 29.86
N VAL A 120 -4.13 -4.00 30.24
CA VAL A 120 -3.13 -3.38 29.36
C VAL A 120 -1.88 -4.25 29.31
N ALA A 121 -1.35 -4.46 28.11
CA ALA A 121 -0.06 -5.12 27.92
C ALA A 121 1.04 -4.07 27.68
N ASN A 122 2.09 -4.12 28.49
CA ASN A 122 3.19 -3.16 28.49
C ASN A 122 4.48 -3.81 27.98
N ARG A 123 4.96 -3.34 26.82
CA ARG A 123 6.15 -3.89 26.17
C ARG A 123 7.44 -3.51 26.88
N GLY A 124 7.55 -2.28 27.37
CA GLY A 124 8.76 -1.76 28.00
C GLY A 124 9.07 -2.47 29.31
N SER A 125 8.04 -2.73 30.12
CA SER A 125 8.14 -3.40 31.42
C SER A 125 7.95 -4.93 31.36
N SER A 126 7.66 -5.51 30.20
CA SER A 126 7.33 -6.94 30.05
C SER A 126 6.25 -7.39 31.04
N SER A 127 5.13 -6.67 31.12
CA SER A 127 4.07 -6.91 32.11
C SER A 127 2.66 -6.71 31.58
N LEU A 128 1.68 -7.24 32.31
CA LEU A 128 0.27 -6.87 32.19
C LEU A 128 -0.15 -6.02 33.38
N SER A 129 -0.97 -5.01 33.13
CA SER A 129 -1.49 -4.11 34.15
C SER A 129 -3.01 -4.13 34.14
N ALA A 130 -3.59 -4.19 35.34
CA ALA A 130 -5.03 -4.12 35.56
C ALA A 130 -5.41 -2.71 36.02
N VAL A 131 -6.48 -2.17 35.47
CA VAL A 131 -7.03 -0.86 35.87
C VAL A 131 -8.54 -0.99 36.00
N GLU A 132 -9.10 -0.51 37.11
CA GLU A 132 -10.55 -0.36 37.23
C GLU A 132 -11.08 0.59 36.15
N THR A 133 -11.99 0.13 35.31
CA THR A 133 -12.47 0.89 34.16
C THR A 133 -13.15 2.20 34.57
N ALA A 134 -13.76 2.25 35.77
CA ALA A 134 -14.36 3.46 36.32
C ALA A 134 -13.37 4.64 36.45
N ARG A 135 -12.06 4.39 36.49
CA ARG A 135 -11.03 5.45 36.59
C ARG A 135 -10.90 6.30 35.34
N PHE A 136 -11.40 5.82 34.20
CA PHE A 136 -11.39 6.58 32.95
C PHE A 136 -12.50 7.64 32.87
N ARG A 137 -13.33 7.77 33.92
CA ARG A 137 -14.29 8.86 34.09
C ARG A 137 -13.71 10.01 34.90
N GLU A 138 -14.19 11.20 34.54
CA GLU A 138 -13.86 12.46 35.20
C GLU A 138 -14.38 12.43 36.65
N GLU A 139 -13.60 12.90 37.61
CA GLU A 139 -13.88 12.92 39.07
C GLU A 139 -13.48 11.71 39.92
N SER A 140 -12.80 10.69 39.39
CA SER A 140 -12.16 9.69 40.24
C SER A 140 -10.91 10.28 40.93
N LEU A 141 -11.10 10.86 42.13
CA LEU A 141 -10.05 11.39 43.00
C LEU A 141 -9.11 10.27 43.47
N GLY A 142 -8.19 9.83 42.62
CA GLY A 142 -7.23 8.80 42.97
C GLY A 142 -6.04 8.77 42.02
N THR A 143 -4.99 9.52 42.34
CA THR A 143 -3.63 9.22 41.88
C THR A 143 -3.25 7.83 42.41
N GLY A 144 -3.49 6.79 41.62
CA GLY A 144 -3.20 5.41 41.98
C GLY A 144 -2.78 4.63 40.74
N MET A 145 -1.64 3.94 40.86
CA MET A 145 -1.08 3.02 39.86
C MET A 145 -2.11 1.95 39.44
N ALA A 146 -1.76 1.14 38.42
CA ALA A 146 -2.41 -0.13 38.12
C ALA A 146 -2.81 -0.86 39.42
N THR A 147 -4.04 -1.36 39.49
CA THR A 147 -4.55 -2.07 40.67
C THR A 147 -3.78 -3.35 40.93
N GLU A 148 -3.26 -3.95 39.86
CA GLU A 148 -2.39 -5.12 39.89
C GLU A 148 -1.47 -5.12 38.68
N GLU A 149 -0.28 -5.72 38.82
CA GLU A 149 0.66 -5.92 37.73
C GLU A 149 1.18 -7.37 37.75
N LEU A 150 1.19 -8.01 36.59
CA LEU A 150 1.70 -9.36 36.39
C LEU A 150 2.94 -9.32 35.49
N SER A 151 4.07 -9.80 35.99
CA SER A 151 5.28 -9.97 35.18
C SER A 151 5.09 -11.07 34.14
N LEU A 152 5.35 -10.73 32.87
CA LEU A 152 5.40 -11.69 31.77
C LEU A 152 6.82 -12.26 31.60
N ALA A 153 7.86 -11.63 32.13
CA ALA A 153 9.21 -12.17 32.12
C ALA A 153 9.36 -13.39 33.06
N GLY A 154 10.30 -14.28 32.76
CA GLY A 154 10.55 -15.51 33.53
C GLY A 154 11.91 -16.14 33.22
N GLU A 155 12.22 -17.30 33.81
CA GLU A 155 13.47 -18.00 33.50
C GLU A 155 13.57 -18.34 32.01
N GLY A 156 14.56 -17.76 31.32
CA GLY A 156 14.78 -17.95 29.89
C GLY A 156 13.80 -17.23 28.97
N ARG A 157 12.93 -16.36 29.50
CA ARG A 157 11.87 -15.66 28.74
C ARG A 157 11.96 -14.14 28.92
N THR A 158 11.92 -13.41 27.81
CA THR A 158 11.93 -11.93 27.80
C THR A 158 10.59 -11.33 28.21
N GLY A 159 9.47 -12.01 27.88
CA GLY A 159 8.13 -11.66 28.27
C GLY A 159 7.59 -10.39 27.59
N ARG A 160 8.09 -10.04 26.41
CA ARG A 160 7.72 -8.79 25.73
C ARG A 160 6.42 -8.94 24.92
N PRO A 161 5.31 -8.30 25.32
CA PRO A 161 4.06 -8.42 24.58
C PRO A 161 4.02 -7.65 23.25
N ASN A 162 3.10 -8.02 22.36
CA ASN A 162 2.70 -7.20 21.20
C ASN A 162 1.19 -6.96 21.13
N ALA A 163 0.37 -8.00 21.25
CA ALA A 163 -1.09 -7.92 21.17
C ALA A 163 -1.74 -8.59 22.38
N LEU A 164 -2.95 -8.13 22.74
CA LEU A 164 -3.71 -8.59 23.90
C LEU A 164 -5.19 -8.65 23.52
N VAL A 165 -5.83 -9.79 23.78
CA VAL A 165 -7.28 -9.96 23.64
C VAL A 165 -7.87 -10.59 24.90
N ILE A 166 -9.17 -10.37 25.11
CA ILE A 166 -9.94 -11.01 26.18
C ILE A 166 -11.01 -11.93 25.61
N HIS A 167 -11.05 -13.15 26.13
CA HIS A 167 -12.16 -14.08 25.97
C HIS A 167 -13.01 -14.05 27.23
N ASP A 168 -14.32 -13.86 27.09
CA ASP A 168 -15.28 -13.89 28.19
C ASP A 168 -16.53 -14.66 27.74
N ASP A 169 -16.76 -15.81 28.35
CA ASP A 169 -17.92 -16.68 28.09
C ASP A 169 -19.10 -16.39 29.05
N GLY A 170 -18.95 -15.40 29.93
CA GLY A 170 -19.92 -15.03 30.96
C GLY A 170 -19.79 -15.83 32.27
N ALA A 171 -18.99 -16.90 32.29
CA ALA A 171 -18.66 -17.65 33.50
C ALA A 171 -17.20 -17.43 33.91
N THR A 172 -16.31 -17.28 32.93
CA THR A 172 -14.88 -17.10 33.08
C THR A 172 -14.37 -16.06 32.10
N SER A 173 -13.33 -15.32 32.50
CA SER A 173 -12.63 -14.40 31.64
C SER A 173 -11.15 -14.77 31.59
N GLU A 174 -10.59 -14.83 30.38
CA GLU A 174 -9.19 -15.19 30.16
C GLU A 174 -8.56 -14.19 29.17
N LEU A 175 -7.38 -13.70 29.51
CA LEU A 175 -6.55 -12.89 28.62
C LEU A 175 -5.62 -13.79 27.82
N TYR A 176 -5.43 -13.44 26.55
CA TYR A 176 -4.44 -14.03 25.68
C TYR A 176 -3.50 -12.94 25.16
N VAL A 177 -2.20 -13.15 25.33
CA VAL A 177 -1.15 -12.19 24.98
C VAL A 177 -0.10 -12.83 24.08
N THR A 178 0.27 -12.17 22.98
CA THR A 178 1.34 -12.63 22.10
C THR A 178 2.71 -12.21 22.65
N LEU A 179 3.68 -13.12 22.66
CA LEU A 179 5.06 -12.88 23.09
C LEU A 179 6.03 -13.19 21.93
N PRO A 180 6.21 -12.28 20.96
CA PRO A 180 6.95 -12.55 19.72
C PRO A 180 8.41 -12.98 19.95
N ASP A 181 9.12 -12.29 20.84
CA ASP A 181 10.53 -12.55 21.15
C ASP A 181 10.76 -13.95 21.76
N ASP A 182 9.72 -14.53 22.34
CA ASP A 182 9.74 -15.84 22.98
C ASP A 182 9.07 -16.94 22.13
N GLY A 183 8.40 -16.57 21.04
CA GLY A 183 7.72 -17.51 20.14
C GLY A 183 6.51 -18.24 20.74
N VAL A 184 5.81 -17.61 21.69
CA VAL A 184 4.71 -18.24 22.45
C VAL A 184 3.52 -17.30 22.67
N ILE A 185 2.41 -17.86 23.14
CA ILE A 185 1.25 -17.11 23.64
C ILE A 185 1.15 -17.31 25.15
N GLY A 186 0.87 -16.24 25.89
CA GLY A 186 0.49 -16.31 27.30
C GLY A 186 -1.02 -16.40 27.46
N ARG A 187 -1.50 -17.28 28.33
CA ARG A 187 -2.88 -17.32 28.81
C ARG A 187 -2.92 -16.93 30.29
N VAL A 188 -3.80 -16.01 30.65
CA VAL A 188 -3.95 -15.52 32.02
C VAL A 188 -5.44 -15.49 32.37
N PRO A 189 -5.93 -16.37 33.26
CA PRO A 189 -7.27 -16.23 33.81
C PRO A 189 -7.38 -14.91 34.57
N VAL A 190 -8.51 -14.22 34.45
CA VAL A 190 -8.76 -12.95 35.15
C VAL A 190 -10.11 -12.95 35.83
N THR A 191 -10.18 -12.24 36.95
CA THR A 191 -11.43 -12.02 37.68
C THR A 191 -11.64 -10.53 37.90
N SER A 192 -12.87 -10.09 37.64
CA SER A 192 -13.32 -8.71 37.84
C SER A 192 -14.63 -8.72 38.64
N ASP A 193 -14.54 -8.30 39.90
CA ASP A 193 -15.67 -8.20 40.81
C ASP A 193 -15.57 -6.94 41.69
N ASP A 194 -16.49 -6.79 42.65
CA ASP A 194 -16.51 -5.65 43.58
C ASP A 194 -15.26 -5.57 44.48
N THR A 195 -14.43 -6.62 44.51
CA THR A 195 -13.18 -6.66 45.29
C THR A 195 -11.96 -6.20 44.50
N GLY A 196 -12.06 -6.12 43.17
CA GLY A 196 -11.05 -5.53 42.30
C GLY A 196 -10.82 -6.31 41.01
N CYS A 197 -9.70 -6.00 40.36
CA CYS A 197 -9.21 -6.65 39.15
C CYS A 197 -8.01 -7.53 39.52
N HIS A 198 -8.10 -8.85 39.28
CA HIS A 198 -7.06 -9.79 39.69
C HIS A 198 -6.58 -10.70 38.56
N PHE A 199 -5.27 -10.97 38.54
CA PHE A 199 -4.65 -11.93 37.63
C PHE A 199 -4.52 -13.32 38.27
N GLY A 200 -4.83 -14.34 37.48
CA GLY A 200 -4.43 -15.71 37.74
C GLY A 200 -2.97 -15.97 37.37
N ALA A 201 -2.57 -17.24 37.41
CA ALA A 201 -1.24 -17.65 36.99
C ALA A 201 -1.08 -17.53 35.46
N LEU A 202 0.07 -17.01 35.01
CA LEU A 202 0.47 -17.03 33.61
C LEU A 202 0.80 -18.46 33.17
N GLU A 203 0.08 -18.93 32.16
CA GLU A 203 0.34 -20.17 31.46
C GLU A 203 0.94 -19.87 30.08
N ILE A 204 1.99 -20.61 29.71
CA ILE A 204 2.62 -20.47 28.40
C ILE A 204 2.12 -21.57 27.48
N ILE A 205 1.65 -21.14 26.32
CA ILE A 205 1.17 -21.99 25.24
C ILE A 205 2.20 -21.91 24.11
N PRO A 206 3.02 -22.95 23.90
CA PRO A 206 3.97 -22.97 22.80
C PRO A 206 3.25 -23.12 21.46
N LEU A 207 3.74 -22.41 20.44
CA LEU A 207 3.21 -22.55 19.08
C LEU A 207 3.68 -23.87 18.44
N PRO A 208 2.88 -24.47 17.55
CA PRO A 208 3.31 -25.64 16.78
C PRO A 208 4.58 -25.39 15.96
N ASP A 209 5.55 -26.31 16.08
CA ASP A 209 6.82 -26.25 15.33
C ASP A 209 6.67 -26.62 13.85
N ALA A 210 5.72 -27.49 13.53
CA ALA A 210 5.46 -27.92 12.17
C ALA A 210 4.47 -26.97 11.48
N LEU A 211 4.79 -26.56 10.26
CA LEU A 211 3.84 -25.87 9.40
C LEU A 211 2.78 -26.86 8.88
N PRO A 212 1.52 -26.41 8.71
CA PRO A 212 0.50 -27.21 8.06
C PRO A 212 0.94 -27.59 6.64
N VAL A 213 0.66 -28.83 6.25
CA VAL A 213 0.98 -29.34 4.90
C VAL A 213 0.23 -28.48 3.88
N ALA A 214 0.91 -28.05 2.80
CA ALA A 214 0.20 -27.38 1.72
C ALA A 214 -0.93 -28.28 1.20
N PRO A 215 -2.12 -27.75 0.91
CA PRO A 215 -3.13 -28.52 0.20
C PRO A 215 -2.49 -29.03 -1.10
N THR A 216 -2.58 -30.35 -1.33
CA THR A 216 -2.13 -30.95 -2.58
C THR A 216 -2.91 -30.29 -3.71
N GLU A 217 -2.22 -29.74 -4.72
CA GLU A 217 -2.90 -29.26 -5.92
C GLU A 217 -3.82 -30.38 -6.46
N PRO A 218 -5.08 -30.08 -6.84
CA PRO A 218 -5.94 -31.10 -7.41
C PRO A 218 -5.24 -31.73 -8.62
N SER A 219 -5.03 -33.04 -8.57
CA SER A 219 -4.25 -33.75 -9.58
C SER A 219 -4.88 -33.54 -10.97
N SER A 220 -4.06 -33.12 -11.92
CA SER A 220 -4.38 -33.13 -13.34
C SER A 220 -4.39 -34.57 -13.90
N ASP A 221 -5.34 -35.41 -13.46
CA ASP A 221 -5.56 -36.73 -14.05
C ASP A 221 -6.74 -36.64 -15.04
N PRO A 222 -6.50 -36.64 -16.36
CA PRO A 222 -7.53 -36.53 -17.37
C PRO A 222 -8.05 -37.92 -17.71
N THR A 223 -8.72 -38.60 -16.78
CA THR A 223 -9.45 -39.83 -17.12
C THR A 223 -10.77 -39.95 -16.36
N LEU A 224 -11.86 -39.49 -17.00
CA LEU A 224 -13.16 -40.18 -17.16
C LEU A 224 -14.31 -39.18 -17.36
N GLY A 225 -15.05 -39.32 -18.46
CA GLY A 225 -16.46 -38.91 -18.56
C GLY A 225 -16.76 -37.75 -19.51
N GLU A 226 -16.94 -38.08 -20.79
CA GLU A 226 -17.64 -37.24 -21.77
C GLU A 226 -19.09 -36.99 -21.32
N THR A 227 -19.35 -35.90 -20.58
CA THR A 227 -20.66 -35.25 -20.44
C THR A 227 -20.53 -33.81 -19.92
N THR A 228 -20.98 -32.84 -20.74
CA THR A 228 -21.53 -31.50 -20.41
C THR A 228 -20.72 -30.53 -19.53
N ASP A 229 -20.30 -29.44 -20.18
CA ASP A 229 -19.87 -28.12 -19.66
C ASP A 229 -18.71 -28.06 -18.64
N PRO A 230 -17.71 -27.18 -18.84
CA PRO A 230 -16.70 -26.93 -17.83
C PRO A 230 -17.34 -26.32 -16.56
N PRO A 231 -16.82 -26.62 -15.36
CA PRO A 231 -17.35 -26.04 -14.12
C PRO A 231 -17.22 -24.52 -14.17
N GLN A 232 -18.34 -23.82 -13.98
CA GLN A 232 -18.45 -22.36 -13.90
C GLN A 232 -17.75 -21.74 -12.66
N ASP A 233 -16.83 -22.45 -12.03
CA ASP A 233 -16.27 -22.09 -10.73
C ASP A 233 -15.16 -21.04 -10.81
N ALA A 234 -14.66 -20.71 -12.01
CA ALA A 234 -13.83 -19.52 -12.25
C ALA A 234 -14.68 -18.22 -12.40
N ALA A 235 -16.01 -18.34 -12.47
CA ALA A 235 -16.96 -17.23 -12.35
C ALA A 235 -17.29 -16.92 -10.87
N THR A 236 -16.35 -17.14 -9.95
CA THR A 236 -16.53 -16.85 -8.53
C THR A 236 -16.59 -15.33 -8.32
N LEU A 237 -17.84 -14.85 -8.27
CA LEU A 237 -18.33 -13.67 -7.54
C LEU A 237 -17.97 -12.28 -8.11
N ALA A 238 -18.26 -12.06 -9.39
CA ALA A 238 -18.66 -10.72 -9.82
C ALA A 238 -20.05 -10.44 -9.23
N LEU A 239 -20.15 -9.52 -8.25
CA LEU A 239 -21.46 -9.05 -7.77
C LEU A 239 -22.16 -8.26 -8.88
N CYS A 240 -21.40 -7.53 -9.69
CA CYS A 240 -21.87 -6.86 -10.90
C CYS A 240 -20.75 -6.81 -11.95
N ALA A 241 -20.73 -7.74 -12.91
CA ALA A 241 -19.96 -7.56 -14.15
C ALA A 241 -20.95 -7.22 -15.27
N ALA A 242 -20.61 -6.23 -16.10
CA ALA A 242 -21.37 -5.90 -17.29
C ALA A 242 -21.43 -7.14 -18.20
N THR A 243 -22.60 -7.77 -18.32
CA THR A 243 -22.88 -8.73 -19.39
C THR A 243 -22.71 -8.00 -20.72
N GLY A 244 -21.59 -8.26 -21.39
CA GLY A 244 -21.19 -7.57 -22.62
C GLY A 244 -19.69 -7.63 -22.88
N LEU A 245 -18.87 -7.85 -21.85
CA LEU A 245 -17.45 -8.19 -21.99
C LEU A 245 -17.30 -9.71 -21.87
N THR A 246 -17.25 -10.40 -23.01
CA THR A 246 -16.82 -11.80 -23.04
C THR A 246 -15.32 -11.84 -22.75
N LEU A 247 -14.95 -12.27 -21.54
CA LEU A 247 -13.56 -12.63 -21.23
C LEU A 247 -13.19 -13.86 -22.07
N PRO A 248 -12.07 -13.84 -22.82
CA PRO A 248 -11.62 -15.01 -23.57
C PRO A 248 -11.24 -16.15 -22.60
N GLU A 249 -11.60 -17.38 -22.96
CA GLU A 249 -11.06 -18.57 -22.31
C GLU A 249 -9.59 -18.73 -22.73
N LEU A 250 -8.67 -18.62 -21.77
CA LEU A 250 -7.23 -18.55 -22.03
C LEU A 250 -6.48 -19.82 -21.66
N ALA A 251 -5.54 -20.16 -22.54
CA ALA A 251 -4.79 -21.40 -22.51
C ALA A 251 -3.83 -21.47 -21.31
N THR A 252 -3.80 -22.63 -20.67
CA THR A 252 -2.92 -22.97 -19.55
C THR A 252 -1.45 -23.08 -19.99
N PRO A 253 -0.50 -22.39 -19.34
CA PRO A 253 0.92 -22.68 -19.49
C PRO A 253 1.31 -23.97 -18.73
N PRO A 254 2.39 -24.66 -19.14
CA PRO A 254 2.87 -25.88 -18.48
C PRO A 254 3.47 -25.57 -17.09
N PRO A 255 3.42 -26.53 -16.14
CA PRO A 255 3.91 -26.34 -14.78
C PRO A 255 5.44 -26.18 -14.74
N THR A 256 5.89 -25.13 -14.03
CA THR A 256 7.30 -24.90 -13.72
C THR A 256 7.74 -25.88 -12.62
N VAL A 257 8.68 -26.75 -12.95
CA VAL A 257 9.28 -27.71 -12.00
C VAL A 257 10.23 -26.95 -11.08
N VAL A 258 9.82 -26.72 -9.83
CA VAL A 258 10.69 -26.22 -8.77
C VAL A 258 11.60 -27.36 -8.31
N VAL A 259 12.90 -27.16 -8.45
CA VAL A 259 13.92 -28.06 -7.89
C VAL A 259 14.03 -27.77 -6.40
N GLU A 260 13.50 -28.67 -5.56
CA GLU A 260 13.70 -28.64 -4.11
C GLU A 260 15.20 -28.80 -3.79
N THR A 261 15.79 -27.74 -3.25
CA THR A 261 17.04 -27.81 -2.47
C THR A 261 16.67 -28.00 -1.00
N ASP A 262 17.56 -28.63 -0.23
CA ASP A 262 17.36 -28.96 1.20
C ASP A 262 16.75 -27.78 1.98
N PRO A 263 15.65 -27.97 2.72
CA PRO A 263 14.98 -26.85 3.38
C PRO A 263 15.84 -26.29 4.49
N ASP A 264 16.12 -24.98 4.40
CA ASP A 264 16.64 -24.22 5.53
C ASP A 264 15.79 -24.48 6.78
N PRO A 265 16.39 -24.50 7.97
CA PRO A 265 15.63 -24.64 9.21
C PRO A 265 14.60 -23.51 9.30
N LEU A 266 13.34 -23.87 9.55
CA LEU A 266 12.26 -22.89 9.70
C LEU A 266 12.64 -21.83 10.74
N PRO A 267 12.36 -20.54 10.47
CA PRO A 267 12.63 -19.49 11.45
C PRO A 267 11.86 -19.76 12.75
N ALA A 268 12.35 -19.25 13.87
CA ALA A 268 11.60 -19.30 15.13
C ALA A 268 10.26 -18.57 14.97
N PRO A 269 9.17 -19.05 15.60
CA PRO A 269 7.86 -18.42 15.47
C PRO A 269 7.89 -17.04 16.13
N GLN A 270 7.17 -16.08 15.56
CA GLN A 270 7.02 -14.72 16.09
C GLN A 270 5.53 -14.31 16.04
N PRO A 271 4.71 -14.78 17.02
CA PRO A 271 3.30 -14.40 17.08
C PRO A 271 3.19 -12.90 17.30
N LEU A 272 2.64 -12.17 16.33
CA LEU A 272 2.55 -10.72 16.38
C LEU A 272 1.14 -10.28 16.73
N GLU A 273 0.17 -10.69 15.94
CA GLU A 273 -1.24 -10.30 16.09
C GLU A 273 -2.12 -11.47 16.51
N ILE A 274 -3.21 -11.18 17.23
CA ILE A 274 -4.19 -12.16 17.67
C ILE A 274 -5.60 -11.62 17.48
N GLU A 275 -6.46 -12.39 16.82
CA GLU A 275 -7.87 -12.04 16.61
C GLU A 275 -8.79 -13.11 17.18
N VAL A 276 -9.91 -12.67 17.75
CA VAL A 276 -10.91 -13.58 18.33
C VAL A 276 -11.96 -13.95 17.28
N ALA A 277 -11.90 -15.18 16.79
CA ALA A 277 -12.91 -15.72 15.89
C ALA A 277 -14.20 -16.02 16.66
N ARG A 278 -15.33 -15.50 16.15
CA ARG A 278 -16.66 -15.62 16.79
C ARG A 278 -17.64 -16.36 15.90
N ASP A 279 -18.50 -17.20 16.44
CA ASP A 279 -19.59 -17.85 15.70
C ASP A 279 -20.70 -16.86 15.30
N ASP A 280 -21.80 -17.38 14.74
CA ASP A 280 -22.92 -16.58 14.21
C ASP A 280 -23.72 -15.90 15.33
N ASP A 281 -23.64 -16.44 16.55
CA ASP A 281 -24.25 -15.89 17.76
C ASP A 281 -23.32 -14.87 18.46
N GLY A 282 -22.10 -14.67 17.92
CA GLY A 282 -21.10 -13.75 18.44
C GLY A 282 -20.23 -14.33 19.56
N ASP A 283 -20.38 -15.62 19.86
CA ASP A 283 -19.61 -16.33 20.87
C ASP A 283 -18.22 -16.67 20.33
N ALA A 284 -17.19 -16.45 21.13
CA ALA A 284 -15.82 -16.70 20.72
C ALA A 284 -15.53 -18.20 20.67
N ILE A 285 -15.08 -18.69 19.51
CA ILE A 285 -14.84 -20.11 19.22
C ILE A 285 -13.36 -20.46 19.07
N ALA A 286 -12.54 -19.53 18.59
CA ALA A 286 -11.12 -19.76 18.37
C ALA A 286 -10.33 -18.43 18.42
N LEU A 287 -9.01 -18.55 18.56
CA LEU A 287 -8.06 -17.48 18.36
C LEU A 287 -7.32 -17.72 17.05
N LEU A 288 -7.23 -16.70 16.21
CA LEU A 288 -6.40 -16.68 15.02
C LEU A 288 -5.14 -15.89 15.35
N ILE A 289 -3.96 -16.49 15.17
CA ILE A 289 -2.68 -15.86 15.53
C ILE A 289 -1.82 -15.74 14.29
N GLY A 290 -1.49 -14.50 13.92
CA GLY A 290 -0.58 -14.18 12.82
C GLY A 290 0.88 -14.26 13.27
N ASP A 291 1.73 -14.88 12.46
CA ASP A 291 3.17 -15.01 12.73
C ASP A 291 4.00 -14.14 11.78
N ALA A 292 4.84 -13.25 12.32
CA ALA A 292 5.63 -12.31 11.53
C ALA A 292 6.92 -12.92 10.94
N ALA A 293 7.28 -14.14 11.33
CA ALA A 293 8.45 -14.86 10.82
C ALA A 293 8.06 -16.07 9.94
N ARG A 294 6.90 -16.67 10.16
CA ARG A 294 6.42 -17.87 9.47
C ARG A 294 5.16 -17.58 8.67
N SER A 295 5.06 -18.17 7.47
CA SER A 295 3.88 -18.05 6.62
C SER A 295 2.73 -18.95 7.08
N VAL A 296 2.18 -18.66 8.27
CA VAL A 296 1.07 -19.40 8.87
C VAL A 296 0.21 -18.50 9.75
N ILE A 297 -1.09 -18.80 9.76
CA ILE A 297 -2.02 -18.34 10.79
C ILE A 297 -2.35 -19.55 11.67
N TYR A 298 -1.96 -19.48 12.94
CA TYR A 298 -2.29 -20.53 13.90
C TYR A 298 -3.74 -20.39 14.36
N ARG A 299 -4.42 -21.53 14.55
CA ARG A 299 -5.79 -21.58 15.06
C ARG A 299 -5.83 -22.30 16.40
N TYR A 300 -6.08 -21.56 17.47
CA TYR A 300 -6.24 -22.12 18.81
C TYR A 300 -7.71 -22.21 19.17
N ASP A 301 -8.21 -23.43 19.38
CA ASP A 301 -9.61 -23.68 19.69
C ASP A 301 -9.87 -23.44 21.17
N LEU A 302 -10.80 -22.53 21.49
CA LEU A 302 -11.04 -22.07 22.85
C LEU A 302 -11.75 -23.12 23.71
N ALA A 303 -12.59 -23.97 23.09
CA ALA A 303 -13.34 -25.00 23.79
C ALA A 303 -12.44 -26.20 24.17
N THR A 304 -11.60 -26.65 23.24
CA THR A 304 -10.69 -27.80 23.45
C THR A 304 -9.35 -27.39 24.05
N ARG A 305 -9.03 -26.09 24.06
CA ARG A 305 -7.77 -25.52 24.54
C ARG A 305 -6.53 -26.10 23.84
N ALA A 306 -6.66 -26.37 22.54
CA ALA A 306 -5.62 -26.97 21.72
C ALA A 306 -5.51 -26.28 20.36
N PHE A 307 -4.34 -26.38 19.73
CA PHE A 307 -4.19 -25.97 18.33
C PHE A 307 -4.91 -26.96 17.42
N ALA A 308 -5.76 -26.42 16.54
CA ALA A 308 -6.22 -27.10 15.35
C ALA A 308 -5.16 -26.92 14.24
N ASP A 309 -5.38 -27.54 13.07
CA ASP A 309 -4.49 -27.26 11.93
C ASP A 309 -4.58 -25.77 11.58
N GLY A 310 -3.42 -25.13 11.52
CA GLY A 310 -3.29 -23.74 11.07
C GLY A 310 -3.57 -23.58 9.58
N ILE A 311 -3.54 -22.33 9.12
CA ILE A 311 -3.72 -21.98 7.72
C ILE A 311 -2.37 -21.57 7.16
N ARG A 312 -1.89 -22.27 6.14
CA ARG A 312 -0.67 -21.88 5.41
C ARG A 312 -0.98 -20.66 4.57
N THR A 313 -0.09 -19.66 4.62
CA THR A 313 -0.21 -18.42 3.85
C THR A 313 0.96 -18.28 2.89
N ASP A 314 0.89 -17.29 1.99
CA ASP A 314 1.97 -16.99 1.04
C ASP A 314 3.09 -16.12 1.65
N GLY A 315 2.90 -15.66 2.88
CA GLY A 315 3.85 -14.82 3.61
C GLY A 315 3.55 -14.73 5.10
N PRO A 316 4.52 -14.23 5.89
CA PRO A 316 4.32 -13.92 7.30
C PRO A 316 3.25 -12.82 7.47
N ILE A 317 2.65 -12.75 8.64
CA ILE A 317 1.47 -11.94 8.93
C ILE A 317 1.79 -10.79 9.89
N LEU A 318 1.49 -9.58 9.47
CA LEU A 318 1.63 -8.35 10.27
C LEU A 318 0.38 -8.06 11.11
N ASP A 319 -0.78 -8.19 10.48
CA ASP A 319 -2.10 -7.87 11.04
C ASP A 319 -3.16 -8.72 10.31
N LEU A 320 -4.31 -8.97 10.95
CA LEU A 320 -5.40 -9.74 10.36
C LEU A 320 -6.77 -9.39 10.96
N THR A 321 -7.83 -9.58 10.17
CA THR A 321 -9.22 -9.45 10.61
C THR A 321 -10.07 -10.57 10.04
N LEU A 322 -11.12 -10.96 10.75
CA LEU A 322 -12.06 -12.00 10.34
C LEU A 322 -13.44 -11.39 10.01
N THR A 323 -13.99 -11.74 8.85
CA THR A 323 -15.35 -11.32 8.51
C THR A 323 -16.40 -12.09 9.30
N PRO A 324 -17.59 -11.50 9.56
CA PRO A 324 -18.75 -12.30 9.93
C PRO A 324 -19.09 -13.28 8.79
N PRO A 325 -19.97 -14.27 9.05
CA PRO A 325 -20.54 -15.09 7.99
C PRO A 325 -21.25 -14.21 6.96
N VAL A 326 -20.83 -14.34 5.72
CA VAL A 326 -21.45 -13.71 4.55
C VAL A 326 -22.00 -14.79 3.62
N PRO A 327 -23.08 -14.55 2.88
CA PRO A 327 -23.55 -15.46 1.85
C PRO A 327 -22.44 -15.87 0.90
N ASP A 328 -22.32 -17.15 0.56
CA ASP A 328 -21.41 -17.63 -0.47
C ASP A 328 -21.72 -16.93 -1.79
N ARG A 329 -23.01 -16.86 -2.15
CA ARG A 329 -23.54 -16.09 -3.28
C ARG A 329 -24.74 -15.26 -2.85
N LEU A 330 -24.96 -14.13 -3.53
CA LEU A 330 -26.12 -13.26 -3.26
C LEU A 330 -27.47 -13.95 -3.51
N ASP A 331 -27.53 -14.87 -4.47
CA ASP A 331 -28.74 -15.63 -4.83
C ASP A 331 -29.00 -16.84 -3.92
N THR A 332 -28.00 -17.26 -3.14
CA THR A 332 -28.09 -18.37 -2.18
C THR A 332 -27.75 -17.91 -0.75
N PRO A 333 -28.59 -17.07 -0.11
CA PRO A 333 -28.27 -16.43 1.17
C PRO A 333 -28.10 -17.41 2.34
N SER A 334 -28.59 -18.65 2.21
CA SER A 334 -28.48 -19.68 3.25
C SER A 334 -27.12 -20.38 3.32
N ALA A 335 -26.30 -20.32 2.27
CA ALA A 335 -24.95 -20.85 2.30
C ALA A 335 -24.02 -19.72 2.75
N THR A 336 -23.29 -19.89 3.85
CA THR A 336 -22.41 -18.84 4.38
C THR A 336 -20.94 -19.25 4.34
N ARG A 337 -20.08 -18.24 4.24
CA ARG A 337 -18.62 -18.34 4.31
C ARG A 337 -18.04 -17.23 5.16
N ARG A 338 -16.81 -17.43 5.63
CA ARG A 338 -16.02 -16.46 6.37
C ARG A 338 -14.66 -16.32 5.73
N TYR A 339 -14.14 -15.11 5.76
CA TYR A 339 -12.87 -14.79 5.15
C TYR A 339 -11.95 -14.14 6.18
N VAL A 340 -10.71 -14.63 6.21
CA VAL A 340 -9.62 -13.95 6.92
C VAL A 340 -8.93 -13.04 5.93
N TYR A 341 -8.81 -11.77 6.28
CA TYR A 341 -7.98 -10.82 5.56
C TYR A 341 -6.71 -10.59 6.38
N ALA A 342 -5.55 -10.68 5.74
CA ALA A 342 -4.28 -10.58 6.44
C ALA A 342 -3.26 -9.73 5.67
N ILE A 343 -2.46 -8.95 6.39
CA ILE A 343 -1.38 -8.13 5.83
C ILE A 343 -0.07 -8.92 5.86
N ASP A 344 0.63 -8.98 4.74
CA ASP A 344 1.97 -9.58 4.66
C ASP A 344 3.02 -8.71 5.36
N ALA A 345 3.80 -9.29 6.25
CA ALA A 345 4.81 -8.54 6.99
C ALA A 345 6.02 -8.11 6.14
N ARG A 346 6.20 -8.66 4.93
CA ARG A 346 7.33 -8.31 4.05
C ARG A 346 7.10 -7.04 3.25
N ASP A 347 5.92 -6.90 2.66
CA ASP A 347 5.61 -5.84 1.69
C ASP A 347 4.32 -5.06 2.01
N GLY A 348 3.55 -5.48 3.02
CA GLY A 348 2.27 -4.87 3.38
C GLY A 348 1.14 -5.17 2.39
N SER A 349 1.28 -6.16 1.50
CA SER A 349 0.20 -6.60 0.62
C SER A 349 -0.91 -7.32 1.41
N VAL A 350 -2.16 -7.24 0.93
CA VAL A 350 -3.31 -7.85 1.61
C VAL A 350 -3.67 -9.17 0.93
N MET A 351 -3.77 -10.23 1.71
CA MET A 351 -4.25 -11.57 1.31
C MET A 351 -5.69 -11.79 1.75
N VAL A 352 -6.40 -12.64 1.03
CA VAL A 352 -7.73 -13.14 1.40
C VAL A 352 -7.68 -14.65 1.50
N ILE A 353 -8.22 -15.18 2.59
CA ILE A 353 -8.20 -16.61 2.91
C ILE A 353 -9.64 -17.04 3.22
N ASP A 354 -10.10 -18.12 2.61
CA ASP A 354 -11.34 -18.79 3.01
C ASP A 354 -11.07 -19.58 4.30
N GLU A 355 -11.74 -19.22 5.40
CA GLU A 355 -11.50 -19.81 6.71
C GLU A 355 -11.81 -21.32 6.73
N ALA A 356 -12.88 -21.72 6.05
CA ALA A 356 -13.34 -23.11 6.04
C ALA A 356 -12.48 -23.97 5.11
N ALA A 357 -12.17 -23.47 3.92
CA ALA A 357 -11.32 -24.18 2.96
C ALA A 357 -9.83 -24.15 3.34
N ARG A 358 -9.42 -23.20 4.20
CA ARG A 358 -8.03 -22.95 4.60
C ARG A 358 -7.12 -22.71 3.40
N GLN A 359 -7.62 -21.95 2.44
CA GLN A 359 -6.95 -21.68 1.18
C GLN A 359 -7.01 -20.20 0.85
N LEU A 360 -5.97 -19.71 0.20
CA LEU A 360 -5.96 -18.38 -0.39
C LEU A 360 -7.02 -18.29 -1.48
N VAL A 361 -7.79 -17.22 -1.42
CA VAL A 361 -8.82 -16.91 -2.39
C VAL A 361 -8.19 -16.11 -3.52
N PRO A 362 -8.30 -16.56 -4.77
CA PRO A 362 -7.88 -15.76 -5.91
C PRO A 362 -8.75 -14.51 -5.99
N VAL A 363 -8.11 -13.35 -5.94
CA VAL A 363 -8.74 -12.03 -6.07
C VAL A 363 -8.95 -11.66 -7.54
N ALA A 364 -8.13 -12.23 -8.42
CA ALA A 364 -8.30 -12.24 -9.87
C ALA A 364 -8.04 -13.64 -10.44
N ALA A 365 -8.70 -13.96 -11.54
CA ALA A 365 -8.21 -14.94 -12.49
C ALA A 365 -7.61 -14.14 -13.65
N GLU A 366 -6.30 -14.21 -13.85
CA GLU A 366 -5.64 -13.65 -15.02
C GLU A 366 -4.89 -14.77 -15.75
N SER A 367 -4.79 -14.60 -17.07
CA SER A 367 -4.06 -15.39 -18.08
C SER A 367 -2.64 -15.82 -17.69
N THR A 368 -2.03 -15.17 -16.71
CA THR A 368 -0.64 -15.37 -16.25
C THR A 368 -0.53 -16.05 -14.89
N GLY A 369 -1.63 -16.26 -14.15
CA GLY A 369 -1.62 -16.90 -12.84
C GLY A 369 -2.73 -16.42 -11.89
N ARG A 370 -2.90 -17.12 -10.77
CA ARG A 370 -3.84 -16.71 -9.70
C ARG A 370 -3.28 -15.46 -9.01
N VAL A 371 -3.96 -14.32 -9.09
CA VAL A 371 -3.63 -13.15 -8.26
C VAL A 371 -4.18 -13.39 -6.86
N LEU A 372 -3.29 -13.61 -5.90
CA LEU A 372 -3.63 -13.95 -4.51
C LEU A 372 -3.61 -12.73 -3.56
N ARG A 373 -3.30 -11.53 -4.09
CA ARG A 373 -3.18 -10.28 -3.34
C ARG A 373 -4.18 -9.23 -3.81
N VAL A 374 -4.74 -8.47 -2.88
CA VAL A 374 -5.60 -7.33 -3.19
C VAL A 374 -4.72 -6.15 -3.63
N PRO A 375 -4.97 -5.54 -4.81
CA PRO A 375 -4.10 -4.50 -5.33
C PRO A 375 -4.30 -3.18 -4.56
N PHE A 376 -3.24 -2.72 -3.89
CA PHE A 376 -3.13 -1.38 -3.30
C PHE A 376 -1.84 -0.71 -3.75
N ARG A 377 -1.84 0.61 -3.78
CA ARG A 377 -0.69 1.41 -4.26
C ARG A 377 0.33 1.76 -3.18
N ALA A 378 0.01 1.48 -1.93
CA ALA A 378 0.89 1.66 -0.79
C ALA A 378 0.75 0.45 0.15
N PRO A 379 1.82 0.07 0.87
CA PRO A 379 1.77 -0.99 1.87
C PRO A 379 0.68 -0.74 2.92
N ALA A 380 -0.12 -1.77 3.21
CA ALA A 380 -1.09 -1.74 4.30
C ALA A 380 -0.39 -1.79 5.66
N ARG A 381 -1.00 -1.13 6.65
CA ARG A 381 -0.50 -0.99 8.03
C ARG A 381 -1.45 -1.55 9.07
N ALA A 382 -2.74 -1.40 8.84
CA ALA A 382 -3.78 -1.87 9.73
C ALA A 382 -5.04 -2.25 8.92
N ILE A 383 -5.78 -3.25 9.40
CA ILE A 383 -6.98 -3.76 8.73
C ILE A 383 -8.11 -4.00 9.73
N ALA A 384 -9.35 -3.73 9.30
CA ALA A 384 -10.53 -4.00 10.13
C ALA A 384 -11.74 -4.35 9.30
N THR A 385 -12.55 -5.28 9.79
CA THR A 385 -13.85 -5.61 9.20
C THR A 385 -14.91 -4.61 9.64
N ILE A 386 -15.73 -4.17 8.67
CA ILE A 386 -16.92 -3.36 8.85
C ILE A 386 -18.14 -4.26 8.63
N ASP A 387 -19.00 -4.42 9.63
CA ASP A 387 -20.30 -5.11 9.49
C ASP A 387 -21.45 -4.11 9.76
N ARG A 388 -22.05 -3.63 8.67
CA ARG A 388 -23.16 -2.67 8.65
C ARG A 388 -24.38 -3.25 7.93
N ARG A 389 -24.64 -4.54 8.11
CA ARG A 389 -25.82 -5.18 7.52
C ARG A 389 -27.10 -4.58 8.10
N GLY A 390 -28.05 -4.24 7.23
CA GLY A 390 -29.33 -3.64 7.63
C GLY A 390 -30.36 -4.68 8.06
N ALA A 391 -31.35 -4.26 8.86
CA ALA A 391 -32.54 -5.09 9.17
C ALA A 391 -33.55 -5.18 8.00
N GLY A 392 -33.39 -4.32 6.99
CA GLY A 392 -34.23 -4.27 5.78
C GLY A 392 -33.74 -5.17 4.65
N GLY A 393 -34.57 -5.37 3.64
CA GLY A 393 -34.22 -6.15 2.45
C GLY A 393 -33.09 -5.55 1.59
N ILE A 394 -32.64 -6.31 0.60
CA ILE A 394 -31.80 -5.80 -0.49
C ILE A 394 -32.56 -4.66 -1.17
N CYS A 395 -31.95 -3.50 -1.37
CA CYS A 395 -32.59 -2.29 -1.93
C CYS A 395 -33.80 -1.76 -1.16
N ASP A 396 -33.89 -2.03 0.14
CA ASP A 396 -34.99 -1.56 0.99
C ASP A 396 -34.79 -0.08 1.36
N TYR A 397 -35.00 0.78 0.36
CA TYR A 397 -35.07 2.23 0.53
C TYR A 397 -36.54 2.63 0.57
N ASP A 398 -37.15 2.61 1.76
CA ASP A 398 -38.52 3.12 1.97
C ASP A 398 -38.63 4.64 1.78
N ASP A 399 -37.50 5.35 1.66
CA ASP A 399 -37.42 6.81 1.55
C ASP A 399 -36.63 7.25 0.31
N ALA A 400 -37.21 8.14 -0.49
CA ALA A 400 -36.66 8.63 -1.77
C ALA A 400 -35.41 9.53 -1.63
N THR A 401 -34.74 9.49 -0.48
CA THR A 401 -33.65 10.40 -0.08
C THR A 401 -32.30 9.70 0.12
N ILE A 402 -32.25 8.37 0.21
CA ILE A 402 -30.98 7.63 0.25
C ILE A 402 -30.57 7.29 -1.19
N ASP A 403 -29.64 8.08 -1.73
CA ASP A 403 -28.95 7.75 -2.97
C ASP A 403 -28.09 6.48 -2.70
N PRO A 404 -28.24 5.39 -3.47
CA PRO A 404 -27.31 4.27 -3.48
C PRO A 404 -25.96 4.73 -4.07
N SER A 405 -25.35 5.72 -3.45
CA SER A 405 -24.04 6.23 -3.84
C SER A 405 -22.99 5.18 -3.48
N ALA A 406 -21.94 5.09 -4.28
CA ALA A 406 -20.85 4.16 -4.00
C ALA A 406 -20.14 4.44 -2.66
N ASN A 407 -20.41 5.58 -2.02
CA ASN A 407 -19.83 5.96 -0.75
C ASN A 407 -20.65 5.49 0.46
N ASN A 408 -21.83 4.90 0.25
CA ASN A 408 -22.58 4.28 1.34
C ASN A 408 -22.13 2.82 1.54
N LEU A 409 -21.53 2.53 2.69
CA LEU A 409 -21.05 1.18 3.02
C LEU A 409 -22.11 0.40 3.80
N ARG A 410 -23.14 -0.10 3.11
CA ARG A 410 -24.14 -1.00 3.69
C ARG A 410 -23.86 -2.47 3.31
N GLY A 411 -23.67 -3.31 4.32
CA GLY A 411 -23.20 -4.69 4.16
C GLY A 411 -21.91 -4.97 4.93
N VAL A 412 -21.07 -5.87 4.42
CA VAL A 412 -19.78 -6.25 5.00
C VAL A 412 -18.64 -5.78 4.11
N PHE A 413 -17.71 -5.01 4.69
CA PHE A 413 -16.53 -4.47 4.01
C PHE A 413 -15.29 -4.71 4.84
N VAL A 414 -14.12 -4.50 4.25
CA VAL A 414 -12.86 -4.44 5.00
C VAL A 414 -12.20 -3.10 4.74
N SER A 415 -11.95 -2.35 5.80
CA SER A 415 -11.15 -1.12 5.73
C SER A 415 -9.67 -1.45 5.87
N VAL A 416 -8.85 -0.85 5.02
CA VAL A 416 -7.39 -1.03 4.99
C VAL A 416 -6.74 0.34 5.10
N ALA A 417 -5.96 0.57 6.16
CA ALA A 417 -5.17 1.78 6.30
C ALA A 417 -3.79 1.56 5.68
N LEU A 418 -3.40 2.48 4.82
CA LEU A 418 -2.17 2.41 4.04
C LEU A 418 -1.10 3.36 4.61
N SER A 419 0.15 3.04 4.32
CA SER A 419 1.32 3.82 4.75
C SER A 419 1.42 5.23 4.15
N ASP A 420 0.65 5.51 3.10
CA ASP A 420 0.51 6.86 2.51
C ASP A 420 -0.46 7.77 3.28
N GLY A 421 -1.07 7.28 4.38
CA GLY A 421 -2.02 8.03 5.18
C GLY A 421 -3.46 7.93 4.73
N SER A 422 -3.75 7.04 3.78
CA SER A 422 -5.09 6.88 3.25
C SER A 422 -5.76 5.60 3.74
N LEU A 423 -7.08 5.63 3.82
CA LEU A 423 -7.91 4.46 4.10
C LEU A 423 -8.61 4.03 2.81
N ARG A 424 -8.58 2.74 2.50
CA ARG A 424 -9.30 2.11 1.38
C ARG A 424 -10.28 1.07 1.89
N TYR A 425 -11.23 0.67 1.04
CA TYR A 425 -12.28 -0.28 1.39
C TYR A 425 -12.31 -1.43 0.38
N ILE A 426 -12.50 -2.66 0.86
CA ILE A 426 -12.67 -3.87 0.05
C ILE A 426 -14.12 -4.33 0.18
N ASP A 427 -14.75 -4.66 -0.94
CA ASP A 427 -16.10 -5.23 -0.93
C ASP A 427 -16.06 -6.71 -0.50
N VAL A 428 -16.84 -7.08 0.53
CA VAL A 428 -17.06 -8.50 0.90
C VAL A 428 -18.49 -8.91 0.56
N LEU A 429 -19.45 -8.16 1.09
CA LEU A 429 -20.87 -8.27 0.82
C LEU A 429 -21.42 -6.85 0.72
N ASP A 430 -21.93 -6.48 -0.45
CA ASP A 430 -22.55 -5.19 -0.65
C ASP A 430 -24.05 -5.38 -0.84
N GLU A 431 -24.84 -4.99 0.16
CA GLU A 431 -26.32 -5.14 0.16
C GLU A 431 -27.00 -4.19 -0.83
N ASP A 432 -26.29 -3.14 -1.26
CA ASP A 432 -26.78 -2.10 -2.14
C ASP A 432 -26.25 -2.26 -3.58
N ALA A 433 -25.51 -3.34 -3.86
CA ALA A 433 -24.91 -3.59 -5.16
C ALA A 433 -25.94 -3.64 -6.28
N THR A 434 -27.01 -4.43 -6.10
CA THR A 434 -28.09 -4.59 -7.09
C THR A 434 -28.88 -3.30 -7.33
N CYS A 435 -28.89 -2.39 -6.36
CA CYS A 435 -29.59 -1.11 -6.47
C CYS A 435 -28.77 -0.10 -7.29
N ARG A 436 -27.44 -0.24 -7.28
CA ARG A 436 -26.50 0.56 -8.07
C ARG A 436 -26.37 0.07 -9.49
N SER A 437 -26.39 -1.25 -9.67
CA SER A 437 -26.21 -1.90 -10.98
C SER A 437 -27.52 -2.18 -11.71
N GLY A 438 -28.67 -2.08 -11.03
CA GLY A 438 -29.97 -2.52 -11.56
C GLY A 438 -30.23 -4.03 -11.39
N THR A 439 -31.47 -4.47 -11.63
CA THR A 439 -32.02 -5.78 -11.24
C THR A 439 -31.41 -7.02 -11.90
N ASP A 440 -30.50 -6.88 -12.87
CA ASP A 440 -29.74 -7.97 -13.52
C ASP A 440 -28.31 -7.53 -13.90
N CYS A 441 -27.82 -6.42 -13.34
CA CYS A 441 -26.74 -5.63 -13.99
C CYS A 441 -27.09 -5.15 -15.42
N GLN A 442 -28.37 -5.26 -15.83
CA GLN A 442 -28.81 -4.96 -17.21
C GLN A 442 -29.88 -3.87 -17.33
N ASN A 443 -30.54 -3.43 -16.25
CA ASN A 443 -31.58 -2.40 -16.37
C ASN A 443 -31.39 -1.25 -15.38
N SER A 444 -31.06 -0.13 -15.99
CA SER A 444 -30.68 1.19 -15.48
C SER A 444 -31.63 1.80 -14.45
N PHE A 445 -31.06 2.55 -13.51
CA PHE A 445 -31.66 3.82 -13.09
C PHE A 445 -31.95 4.66 -14.35
N GLN A 446 -33.19 5.10 -14.55
CA GLN A 446 -33.64 5.74 -15.77
C GLN A 446 -32.78 6.97 -16.14
N GLY A 447 -31.88 6.84 -17.12
CA GLY A 447 -31.31 8.02 -17.80
C GLY A 447 -29.92 7.97 -18.44
N GLY A 448 -29.06 6.97 -18.20
CA GLY A 448 -27.69 6.98 -18.75
C GLY A 448 -26.95 5.64 -18.72
N GLN A 449 -25.93 5.49 -19.57
CA GLN A 449 -25.01 4.33 -19.63
C GLN A 449 -23.89 4.48 -18.60
N GLU A 450 -24.24 4.53 -17.31
CA GLU A 450 -23.26 4.58 -16.22
C GLU A 450 -23.00 3.17 -15.67
N TYR A 451 -21.72 2.81 -15.50
CA TYR A 451 -21.28 1.53 -14.94
C TYR A 451 -20.90 1.67 -13.46
N SER A 452 -21.21 0.63 -12.68
CA SER A 452 -20.71 0.44 -11.30
C SER A 452 -19.88 -0.84 -11.25
N PHE A 453 -18.68 -0.74 -10.68
CA PHE A 453 -17.76 -1.88 -10.55
C PHE A 453 -17.77 -2.39 -9.11
N ILE A 454 -18.39 -3.55 -8.90
CA ILE A 454 -18.52 -4.17 -7.57
C ILE A 454 -18.12 -5.63 -7.69
N ARG A 455 -17.07 -6.01 -6.96
CA ARG A 455 -16.56 -7.38 -6.94
C ARG A 455 -16.06 -7.73 -5.55
N ARG A 456 -16.48 -8.89 -5.05
CA ARG A 456 -16.00 -9.39 -3.77
C ARG A 456 -14.47 -9.53 -3.80
N HIS A 457 -13.82 -9.20 -2.70
CA HIS A 457 -12.37 -9.22 -2.51
C HIS A 457 -11.59 -8.19 -3.33
N ARG A 458 -12.26 -7.22 -3.96
CA ARG A 458 -11.60 -6.12 -4.68
C ARG A 458 -11.76 -4.77 -3.98
N PRO A 459 -10.83 -3.81 -4.20
CA PRO A 459 -11.01 -2.44 -3.75
C PRO A 459 -12.29 -1.85 -4.32
N ARG A 460 -13.03 -1.15 -3.47
CA ARG A 460 -14.29 -0.52 -3.82
C ARG A 460 -14.04 0.70 -4.72
N ILE A 461 -14.85 0.85 -5.76
CA ILE A 461 -14.81 2.00 -6.67
C ILE A 461 -15.91 3.00 -6.29
N ALA A 462 -15.54 4.26 -6.10
CA ALA A 462 -16.44 5.35 -5.69
C ALA A 462 -17.15 6.05 -6.86
N THR A 463 -16.61 5.95 -8.06
CA THR A 463 -17.14 6.64 -9.25
C THR A 463 -18.04 5.71 -10.05
N ARG A 464 -19.21 6.24 -10.44
CA ARG A 464 -19.91 5.73 -11.62
C ARG A 464 -19.16 6.20 -12.85
N VAL A 465 -18.86 5.28 -13.74
CA VAL A 465 -18.07 5.59 -14.94
C VAL A 465 -19.03 5.59 -16.13
N ALA A 466 -19.15 6.72 -16.80
CA ALA A 466 -19.96 6.86 -18.01
C ALA A 466 -19.15 6.55 -19.29
N ASP A 467 -17.84 6.78 -19.25
CA ASP A 467 -16.94 6.67 -20.39
C ASP A 467 -15.83 5.64 -20.08
N PRO A 468 -15.45 4.76 -21.03
CA PRO A 468 -14.34 3.85 -20.81
C PRO A 468 -13.03 4.62 -20.58
N VAL A 469 -12.06 3.99 -19.91
CA VAL A 469 -10.69 4.53 -19.76
C VAL A 469 -10.20 5.02 -21.11
N SER A 470 -9.74 6.26 -21.17
CA SER A 470 -9.39 6.94 -22.41
C SER A 470 -8.16 7.82 -22.22
N LEU A 471 -7.60 8.36 -23.30
CA LEU A 471 -6.65 9.46 -23.17
C LEU A 471 -7.41 10.77 -22.96
N THR A 472 -6.99 11.57 -21.98
CA THR A 472 -7.63 12.89 -21.74
C THR A 472 -7.52 13.80 -22.96
N GLU A 473 -6.43 13.66 -23.71
CA GLU A 473 -6.14 14.37 -24.94
C GLU A 473 -5.35 13.50 -25.92
N SER A 474 -5.29 13.91 -27.20
CA SER A 474 -4.40 13.24 -28.17
C SER A 474 -2.94 13.41 -27.76
N PRO A 475 -2.09 12.37 -27.92
CA PRO A 475 -0.67 12.44 -27.60
C PRO A 475 0.03 13.62 -28.27
N VAL A 476 1.08 14.11 -27.63
CA VAL A 476 1.91 15.21 -28.14
C VAL A 476 3.38 14.83 -28.15
N ALA A 477 4.07 15.17 -29.24
CA ALA A 477 5.51 15.10 -29.37
C ALA A 477 6.12 16.49 -29.11
N SER A 478 7.19 16.55 -28.33
CA SER A 478 8.09 17.70 -28.23
C SER A 478 9.35 17.38 -29.01
N VAL A 479 9.68 18.20 -30.00
CA VAL A 479 10.88 18.09 -30.85
C VAL A 479 11.56 19.44 -30.89
N SER A 480 12.81 19.52 -30.42
CA SER A 480 13.60 20.77 -30.43
C SER A 480 12.83 22.00 -29.89
N GLY A 481 12.05 21.79 -28.82
CA GLY A 481 11.23 22.84 -28.18
C GLY A 481 9.89 23.16 -28.84
N SER A 482 9.54 22.51 -29.96
CA SER A 482 8.23 22.62 -30.60
C SER A 482 7.30 21.49 -30.17
N THR A 483 6.05 21.81 -29.84
CA THR A 483 5.02 20.80 -29.50
C THR A 483 4.13 20.50 -30.70
N LEU A 484 4.05 19.24 -31.09
CA LEU A 484 3.30 18.72 -32.22
C LEU A 484 2.28 17.69 -31.73
N ARG A 485 1.06 17.70 -32.26
CA ARG A 485 0.00 16.79 -31.80
C ARG A 485 -0.20 15.63 -32.78
N PHE A 486 -0.34 14.43 -32.24
CA PHE A 486 -0.67 13.25 -33.03
C PHE A 486 -2.12 13.29 -33.50
N SER A 487 -2.34 12.90 -34.75
CA SER A 487 -3.68 12.64 -35.28
C SER A 487 -4.20 11.27 -34.84
N ALA A 488 -5.50 11.02 -35.03
CA ALA A 488 -6.11 9.71 -34.70
C ALA A 488 -5.49 8.53 -35.47
N SER A 489 -4.74 8.76 -36.55
CA SER A 489 -3.99 7.71 -37.25
C SER A 489 -2.61 7.42 -36.65
N GLY A 490 -2.23 8.07 -35.56
CA GLY A 490 -0.95 7.81 -34.88
C GLY A 490 0.24 8.55 -35.47
N SER A 491 0.02 9.44 -36.44
CA SER A 491 1.06 10.23 -37.07
C SER A 491 0.91 11.73 -36.77
N VAL A 492 2.04 12.43 -36.78
CA VAL A 492 2.06 13.90 -36.80
C VAL A 492 1.97 14.36 -38.27
N PRO A 493 1.01 15.22 -38.64
CA PRO A 493 0.89 15.70 -40.01
C PRO A 493 2.13 16.47 -40.46
N ASP A 494 2.60 16.17 -41.68
CA ASP A 494 3.72 16.85 -42.35
C ASP A 494 5.07 16.83 -41.60
N GLU A 495 5.23 15.96 -40.61
CA GLU A 495 6.47 15.82 -39.84
C GLU A 495 7.03 14.39 -39.92
N ASP A 496 8.17 14.22 -40.58
CA ASP A 496 8.84 12.93 -40.72
C ASP A 496 9.88 12.67 -39.62
N ALA A 497 10.25 13.68 -38.81
CA ALA A 497 11.23 13.54 -37.73
C ALA A 497 10.65 12.88 -36.47
N VAL A 498 9.33 12.67 -36.42
CA VAL A 498 8.61 12.03 -35.31
C VAL A 498 8.16 10.63 -35.74
N PRO A 499 8.49 9.55 -34.99
CA PRO A 499 7.92 8.24 -35.27
C PRO A 499 6.40 8.28 -35.07
N SER A 500 5.70 7.46 -35.85
CA SER A 500 4.26 7.27 -35.71
C SER A 500 3.98 6.10 -34.79
N PHE A 501 2.87 6.18 -34.06
CA PHE A 501 2.27 5.00 -33.47
C PHE A 501 1.78 4.08 -34.58
N LEU A 502 2.21 2.82 -34.53
CA LEU A 502 1.73 1.78 -35.42
C LEU A 502 0.58 1.03 -34.76
N SER A 503 -0.28 0.42 -35.60
CA SER A 503 -1.33 -0.45 -35.09
C SER A 503 -0.71 -1.60 -34.31
N ASN A 504 -1.02 -1.67 -33.02
CA ASN A 504 -0.64 -2.76 -32.15
C ASN A 504 -1.92 -3.45 -31.69
N PRO A 505 -2.18 -4.73 -32.06
CA PRO A 505 -3.32 -5.43 -31.52
C PRO A 505 -3.21 -5.43 -29.99
N CYS A 506 -4.15 -4.79 -29.29
CA CYS A 506 -4.26 -4.97 -27.86
C CYS A 506 -4.58 -6.46 -27.66
N ALA A 507 -3.60 -7.25 -27.24
CA ALA A 507 -3.83 -8.64 -26.94
C ALA A 507 -4.88 -8.69 -25.81
N ASP A 508 -5.99 -9.36 -26.10
CA ASP A 508 -7.21 -9.41 -25.29
C ASP A 508 -7.17 -10.31 -24.03
N PRO A 509 -6.06 -10.93 -23.57
CA PRO A 509 -6.17 -11.76 -22.37
C PRO A 509 -5.93 -11.05 -21.03
N ASP A 510 -5.39 -9.83 -21.02
CA ASP A 510 -4.82 -9.24 -19.79
C ASP A 510 -5.57 -7.98 -19.31
N GLY A 511 -6.81 -7.75 -19.77
CA GLY A 511 -7.57 -6.55 -19.40
C GLY A 511 -7.04 -5.24 -19.99
N ILE A 512 -6.11 -5.32 -20.95
CA ILE A 512 -5.57 -4.19 -21.70
C ILE A 512 -6.41 -3.94 -22.96
N ALA A 513 -6.93 -2.73 -23.10
CA ALA A 513 -7.80 -2.35 -24.22
C ALA A 513 -7.34 -1.03 -24.87
N PRO A 514 -7.79 -0.73 -26.10
CA PRO A 514 -7.34 0.46 -26.81
C PRO A 514 -7.93 1.73 -26.22
N VAL A 515 -7.06 2.71 -26.00
CA VAL A 515 -7.44 4.07 -25.54
C VAL A 515 -7.16 5.15 -26.58
N PHE A 516 -6.47 4.78 -27.66
CA PHE A 516 -6.19 5.68 -28.79
C PHE A 516 -6.11 4.91 -30.11
N GLY A 517 -6.57 5.55 -31.20
CA GLY A 517 -6.39 5.04 -32.57
C GLY A 517 -7.61 4.39 -33.25
N ALA A 518 -8.77 4.34 -32.59
CA ALA A 518 -9.95 3.65 -33.12
C ALA A 518 -10.27 4.01 -34.60
N PRO A 519 -10.52 3.02 -35.48
CA PRO A 519 -10.71 1.60 -35.20
C PRO A 519 -9.41 0.76 -35.11
N ASN A 520 -8.23 1.32 -35.38
CA ASN A 520 -6.96 0.60 -35.34
C ASN A 520 -6.22 0.90 -34.03
N PRO A 521 -6.15 -0.03 -33.07
CA PRO A 521 -5.56 0.23 -31.76
C PRO A 521 -4.09 0.68 -31.89
N LEU A 522 -3.74 1.84 -31.32
CA LEU A 522 -2.40 2.43 -31.37
C LEU A 522 -1.72 2.47 -30.00
N ILE A 523 -2.50 2.84 -28.98
CA ILE A 523 -2.09 2.84 -27.57
C ILE A 523 -3.13 2.04 -26.82
N CYS A 524 -2.67 1.04 -26.07
CA CYS A 524 -3.49 0.23 -25.19
C CYS A 524 -3.02 0.41 -23.75
N THR A 525 -3.97 0.46 -22.81
CA THR A 525 -3.67 0.47 -21.37
C THR A 525 -4.60 -0.50 -20.66
N SER A 526 -4.29 -0.84 -19.41
CA SER A 526 -5.27 -1.53 -18.56
C SER A 526 -6.56 -0.72 -18.50
N THR A 527 -7.66 -1.40 -18.80
CA THR A 527 -9.03 -0.90 -18.65
C THR A 527 -9.76 -1.61 -17.51
N ASP A 528 -9.11 -2.57 -16.85
CA ASP A 528 -9.61 -3.13 -15.62
C ASP A 528 -9.70 -2.00 -14.57
N PRO A 529 -10.91 -1.71 -14.04
CA PRO A 529 -11.12 -0.62 -13.09
C PRO A 529 -10.29 -0.74 -11.80
N TRP A 530 -9.78 -1.93 -11.46
CA TRP A 530 -8.98 -2.15 -10.26
C TRP A 530 -7.47 -2.00 -10.46
N THR A 531 -6.99 -2.11 -11.70
CA THR A 531 -5.56 -1.99 -12.04
C THR A 531 -5.24 -0.75 -12.88
N ALA A 532 -6.24 -0.19 -13.59
CA ALA A 532 -6.10 1.05 -14.32
C ALA A 532 -5.67 2.20 -13.40
N ALA A 533 -4.83 3.08 -13.93
CA ALA A 533 -4.34 4.25 -13.23
C ALA A 533 -4.41 5.48 -14.13
N ALA A 534 -5.00 6.56 -13.63
CA ALA A 534 -4.85 7.86 -14.28
C ALA A 534 -3.40 8.29 -14.11
N GLU A 535 -2.63 8.35 -15.19
CA GLU A 535 -1.22 8.72 -15.13
C GLU A 535 -0.74 9.33 -16.43
N SER A 536 0.19 10.28 -16.31
CA SER A 536 0.96 10.80 -17.42
C SER A 536 2.06 9.83 -17.80
N TRP A 537 2.21 9.59 -19.10
CA TRP A 537 3.30 8.80 -19.66
C TRP A 537 4.24 9.70 -20.46
N ALA A 538 5.54 9.49 -20.28
CA ALA A 538 6.59 10.16 -21.03
C ALA A 538 7.49 9.12 -21.71
N LEU A 539 7.64 9.24 -23.02
CA LEU A 539 8.51 8.43 -23.85
C LEU A 539 9.60 9.34 -24.38
N THR A 540 10.83 9.21 -23.89
CA THR A 540 11.92 10.11 -24.29
C THR A 540 13.00 9.33 -25.03
N TRP A 541 13.31 9.73 -26.26
CA TRP A 541 14.38 9.12 -27.04
C TRP A 541 15.71 9.32 -26.34
N GLN A 542 16.43 8.23 -26.06
CA GLN A 542 17.63 8.22 -25.23
C GLN A 542 17.46 9.03 -23.94
N GLY A 543 16.28 8.90 -23.33
CA GLY A 543 15.91 9.63 -22.13
C GLY A 543 16.69 9.20 -20.89
N VAL A 544 16.71 10.10 -19.90
CA VAL A 544 17.33 9.88 -18.59
C VAL A 544 16.57 8.81 -17.82
N ILE A 545 17.29 7.84 -17.25
CA ILE A 545 16.76 6.89 -16.28
C ILE A 545 16.52 7.65 -14.96
N PRO A 546 15.29 7.68 -14.42
CA PRO A 546 14.96 8.46 -13.23
C PRO A 546 15.88 8.15 -12.03
N SER A 547 16.17 9.18 -11.24
CA SER A 547 17.01 9.07 -10.02
C SER A 547 18.46 8.62 -10.25
N THR A 548 19.00 8.76 -11.45
CA THR A 548 20.42 8.48 -11.76
C THR A 548 21.30 9.73 -11.86
N ALA A 549 20.70 10.92 -11.93
CA ALA A 549 21.43 12.18 -11.98
C ALA A 549 22.20 12.43 -10.67
N SER A 550 23.47 12.80 -10.79
CA SER A 550 24.39 13.03 -9.67
C SER A 550 25.41 14.11 -10.01
N ILE A 551 25.94 14.77 -8.98
CA ILE A 551 27.08 15.71 -9.08
C ILE A 551 28.37 15.12 -8.50
N ALA A 552 28.33 13.85 -8.09
CA ALA A 552 29.36 13.20 -7.28
C ALA A 552 29.94 11.96 -7.96
N GLY A 553 30.07 11.98 -9.29
CA GLY A 553 30.79 10.94 -10.03
C GLY A 553 32.30 11.13 -9.87
N ASN A 554 33.03 10.06 -9.57
CA ASN A 554 34.48 10.09 -9.44
C ASN A 554 35.13 9.09 -10.40
N PHE A 555 35.97 9.56 -11.30
CA PHE A 555 36.71 8.66 -12.18
C PHE A 555 37.87 7.97 -11.46
N ARG A 556 38.06 6.68 -11.76
CA ARG A 556 39.18 5.89 -11.28
C ARG A 556 39.60 4.87 -12.32
N THR A 557 40.90 4.68 -12.48
CA THR A 557 41.44 3.55 -13.26
C THR A 557 41.40 2.28 -12.42
N LEU A 558 40.82 1.21 -12.97
CA LEU A 558 40.77 -0.11 -12.37
C LEU A 558 42.11 -0.85 -12.57
N ASP A 559 42.34 -1.92 -11.79
CA ASP A 559 43.57 -2.71 -11.85
C ASP A 559 43.78 -3.40 -13.22
N ASP A 560 42.69 -3.61 -13.97
CA ASP A 560 42.70 -4.18 -15.32
C ASP A 560 42.88 -3.12 -16.43
N GLY A 561 43.04 -1.85 -16.06
CA GLY A 561 43.25 -0.73 -16.98
C GLY A 561 41.97 -0.09 -17.51
N ARG A 562 40.78 -0.63 -17.22
CA ARG A 562 39.50 0.02 -17.54
C ARG A 562 39.25 1.22 -16.65
N ILE A 563 38.28 2.05 -17.03
CA ILE A 563 37.95 3.28 -16.31
C ILE A 563 36.60 3.08 -15.62
N ALA A 564 36.54 3.34 -14.32
CA ALA A 564 35.30 3.33 -13.55
C ALA A 564 34.89 4.75 -13.18
N LEU A 565 33.60 5.07 -13.31
CA LEU A 565 32.95 6.20 -12.68
C LEU A 565 32.22 5.72 -11.43
N GLU A 566 32.80 5.97 -10.26
CA GLU A 566 32.24 5.57 -8.96
C GLU A 566 31.16 6.56 -8.50
N THR A 567 30.06 6.04 -7.96
CA THR A 567 28.90 6.82 -7.54
C THR A 567 28.27 6.30 -6.25
N ARG A 568 27.52 7.17 -5.56
CA ARG A 568 26.75 6.85 -4.36
C ARG A 568 25.34 6.34 -4.64
N ILE A 569 24.93 6.29 -5.92
CA ILE A 569 23.63 5.82 -6.34
C ILE A 569 23.69 4.29 -6.52
N PRO A 570 22.74 3.51 -5.95
CA PRO A 570 22.65 2.07 -6.22
C PRO A 570 22.05 1.85 -7.61
N LEU A 571 22.89 1.77 -8.64
CA LEU A 571 22.45 1.83 -10.04
C LEU A 571 21.65 0.60 -10.50
N CYS A 572 21.92 -0.59 -9.96
CA CYS A 572 21.13 -1.78 -10.29
C CYS A 572 19.67 -1.63 -9.83
N GLU A 573 19.46 -1.05 -8.64
CA GLU A 573 18.12 -0.75 -8.08
C GLU A 573 17.40 0.39 -8.83
N ARG A 574 18.09 1.06 -9.76
CA ARG A 574 17.49 2.06 -10.67
C ARG A 574 17.31 1.53 -12.09
N GLY A 575 17.65 0.27 -12.33
CA GLY A 575 17.42 -0.36 -13.62
C GLY A 575 18.53 -0.15 -14.64
N VAL A 576 19.72 0.32 -14.23
CA VAL A 576 20.83 0.58 -15.16
C VAL A 576 21.50 -0.72 -15.59
N LEU A 577 21.75 -0.87 -16.90
CA LEU A 577 22.35 -2.06 -17.52
C LEU A 577 23.54 -1.70 -18.41
N GLY A 578 24.59 -2.50 -18.31
CA GLY A 578 25.60 -2.63 -19.38
C GLY A 578 25.24 -3.76 -20.34
N PRO A 579 25.91 -3.88 -21.50
CA PRO A 579 25.70 -4.95 -22.46
C PRO A 579 25.88 -6.36 -21.87
N GLU A 580 26.79 -6.53 -20.91
CA GLU A 580 26.98 -7.82 -20.23
C GLU A 580 25.77 -8.23 -19.37
N GLY A 581 25.05 -7.27 -18.80
CA GLY A 581 23.86 -7.54 -17.97
C GLY A 581 22.66 -8.05 -18.76
N ALA A 582 22.67 -7.84 -20.09
CA ALA A 582 21.70 -8.37 -21.04
C ALA A 582 22.25 -9.59 -21.84
N ALA A 583 23.49 -9.99 -21.57
CA ALA A 583 24.10 -11.13 -22.25
C ALA A 583 23.47 -12.45 -21.78
N GLY A 584 23.14 -13.34 -22.72
CA GLY A 584 22.56 -14.65 -22.41
C GLY A 584 21.03 -14.69 -22.31
N LEU A 585 20.37 -13.55 -22.51
CA LEU A 585 18.91 -13.50 -22.71
C LEU A 585 18.52 -14.21 -24.02
N THR A 586 17.24 -14.59 -24.13
CA THR A 586 16.69 -15.24 -25.34
C THR A 586 15.93 -14.24 -26.19
N GLU A 587 15.70 -14.52 -27.49
CA GLU A 587 14.94 -13.64 -28.39
C GLU A 587 13.53 -13.27 -27.90
N ALA A 588 12.96 -14.02 -26.96
CA ALA A 588 11.65 -13.72 -26.36
C ALA A 588 11.73 -12.62 -25.29
N ASP A 589 12.93 -12.26 -24.84
CA ASP A 589 13.17 -11.29 -23.78
C ASP A 589 13.28 -9.87 -24.37
N PRO A 590 12.58 -8.85 -23.81
CA PRO A 590 12.62 -7.49 -24.34
C PRO A 590 14.01 -6.82 -24.25
N GLU A 591 14.88 -7.26 -23.35
CA GLU A 591 16.26 -6.78 -23.27
C GLU A 591 17.24 -7.63 -24.10
N PHE A 592 16.76 -8.58 -24.91
CA PHE A 592 17.62 -9.38 -25.77
C PHE A 592 18.50 -8.52 -26.67
N MET A 593 19.81 -8.77 -26.63
CA MET A 593 20.81 -8.03 -27.40
C MET A 593 20.84 -6.52 -27.11
N TYR A 594 20.31 -6.09 -25.96
CA TYR A 594 20.36 -4.69 -25.58
C TYR A 594 21.83 -4.22 -25.44
N PRO A 595 22.26 -3.17 -26.17
CA PRO A 595 23.65 -2.73 -26.19
C PRO A 595 24.16 -2.08 -24.88
N GLY A 596 23.30 -1.96 -23.87
CA GLY A 596 23.57 -1.25 -22.62
C GLY A 596 23.21 0.24 -22.68
N ASP A 597 23.15 0.86 -21.50
CA ASP A 597 22.83 2.28 -21.32
C ASP A 597 24.03 3.20 -21.62
N LEU A 598 23.77 4.52 -21.66
CA LEU A 598 24.78 5.58 -21.76
C LEU A 598 25.01 6.26 -20.41
N VAL A 599 26.24 6.68 -20.16
CA VAL A 599 26.52 7.74 -19.19
C VAL A 599 26.62 9.07 -19.94
N ALA A 600 25.90 10.08 -19.45
CA ALA A 600 25.91 11.43 -19.97
C ALA A 600 26.64 12.34 -18.98
N ILE A 601 27.86 12.75 -19.31
CA ILE A 601 28.61 13.71 -18.48
C ILE A 601 28.08 15.10 -18.78
N THR A 602 27.49 15.74 -17.78
CA THR A 602 26.86 17.07 -17.86
C THR A 602 27.73 18.16 -17.24
N ALA A 603 28.88 17.80 -16.67
CA ALA A 603 29.84 18.75 -16.13
C ALA A 603 30.54 19.56 -17.22
N GLU A 604 30.67 20.87 -16.98
CA GLU A 604 31.59 21.72 -17.74
C GLU A 604 33.04 21.28 -17.56
N LEU A 605 33.89 21.59 -18.54
CA LEU A 605 35.32 21.32 -18.44
C LEU A 605 35.92 22.05 -17.22
N PRO A 606 36.78 21.39 -16.43
CA PRO A 606 37.45 22.03 -15.32
C PRO A 606 38.32 23.21 -15.76
N ASP A 607 38.36 24.30 -14.97
CA ASP A 607 39.19 25.48 -15.25
C ASP A 607 40.66 25.13 -15.51
N ALA A 608 41.17 24.08 -14.86
CA ALA A 608 42.55 23.64 -14.99
C ALA A 608 42.88 23.05 -16.39
N THR A 609 41.88 22.51 -17.08
CA THR A 609 42.02 21.83 -18.38
C THR A 609 41.24 22.53 -19.50
N ALA A 610 40.41 23.53 -19.18
CA ALA A 610 39.62 24.29 -20.15
C ALA A 610 40.48 24.94 -21.26
N ASP A 611 41.68 25.41 -20.91
CA ASP A 611 42.61 26.02 -21.87
C ASP A 611 43.42 24.99 -22.69
N ASP A 612 43.39 23.70 -22.35
CA ASP A 612 44.11 22.65 -23.06
C ASP A 612 43.51 22.44 -24.47
N PRO A 613 44.30 22.58 -25.55
CA PRO A 613 43.83 22.38 -26.91
C PRO A 613 43.17 21.03 -27.18
N GLU A 614 43.61 19.96 -26.49
CA GLU A 614 43.05 18.62 -26.64
C GLU A 614 41.73 18.47 -25.87
N CYS A 615 41.60 19.08 -24.69
CA CYS A 615 40.35 19.05 -23.91
C CYS A 615 39.25 19.93 -24.50
N ARG A 616 39.59 20.96 -25.28
CA ARG A 616 38.59 21.77 -26.00
C ARG A 616 37.72 20.96 -26.95
N ALA A 617 38.17 19.79 -27.42
CA ALA A 617 37.33 18.87 -28.19
C ALA A 617 36.06 18.42 -27.41
N LEU A 618 36.12 18.45 -26.07
CA LEU A 618 35.01 18.12 -25.18
C LEU A 618 34.12 19.34 -24.83
N ALA A 619 34.51 20.58 -25.16
CA ALA A 619 33.80 21.77 -24.68
C ALA A 619 32.42 22.03 -25.33
N GLY A 620 32.09 21.41 -26.47
CA GLY A 620 30.91 21.81 -27.27
C GLY A 620 31.18 23.15 -27.96
N VAL A 621 30.40 23.49 -28.99
CA VAL A 621 30.69 24.65 -29.86
C VAL A 621 29.91 25.88 -29.38
N ASP A 622 30.59 27.05 -29.40
CA ASP A 622 30.14 28.44 -29.21
C ASP A 622 29.73 28.98 -27.81
N GLU A 623 30.24 30.18 -27.49
CA GLU A 623 29.91 30.96 -26.29
C GLU A 623 28.44 31.36 -26.28
N GLY A 624 27.65 30.80 -25.35
CA GLY A 624 26.28 31.23 -25.05
C GLY A 624 25.20 30.16 -25.12
N GLU A 625 25.53 28.93 -25.52
CA GLU A 625 24.64 27.77 -25.47
C GLU A 625 24.91 26.89 -24.24
N THR A 626 23.91 26.15 -23.77
CA THR A 626 24.08 25.17 -22.68
C THR A 626 25.00 24.04 -23.15
N PRO A 627 25.99 23.61 -22.34
CA PRO A 627 26.89 22.54 -22.73
C PRO A 627 26.12 21.26 -23.07
N GLU A 628 26.28 20.74 -24.29
CA GLU A 628 25.76 19.42 -24.66
C GLU A 628 26.47 18.34 -23.84
N ALA A 629 25.71 17.38 -23.32
CA ALA A 629 26.25 16.29 -22.51
C ALA A 629 27.19 15.40 -23.33
N LEU A 630 28.29 14.95 -22.72
CA LEU A 630 29.21 14.00 -23.33
C LEU A 630 28.67 12.59 -23.10
N LEU A 631 28.21 11.94 -24.17
CA LEU A 631 27.60 10.62 -24.10
C LEU A 631 28.66 9.53 -24.31
N VAL A 632 28.72 8.56 -23.40
CA VAL A 632 29.64 7.42 -23.46
C VAL A 632 28.87 6.14 -23.19
N ARG A 633 29.16 5.08 -23.95
CA ARG A 633 28.55 3.76 -23.72
C ARG A 633 29.09 3.12 -22.46
N ILE A 634 28.18 2.58 -21.65
CA ILE A 634 28.53 1.80 -20.47
C ILE A 634 28.95 0.40 -20.92
N ALA A 635 30.10 -0.07 -20.44
CA ALA A 635 30.57 -1.44 -20.69
C ALA A 635 30.00 -2.42 -19.65
N GLU A 636 30.00 -2.02 -18.39
CA GLU A 636 29.56 -2.86 -17.27
C GLU A 636 29.12 -1.96 -16.10
N VAL A 637 28.22 -2.46 -15.25
CA VAL A 637 27.81 -1.77 -14.01
C VAL A 637 27.98 -2.71 -12.84
N ARG A 638 28.69 -2.25 -11.81
CA ARG A 638 28.98 -3.02 -10.59
C ARG A 638 28.32 -2.38 -9.37
N ALA A 639 27.72 -3.19 -8.51
CA ALA A 639 27.37 -2.81 -7.16
C ALA A 639 28.64 -2.63 -6.31
N GLY A 640 28.60 -1.74 -5.32
CA GLY A 640 29.68 -1.58 -4.36
C GLY A 640 29.88 -2.85 -3.53
N GLU A 641 31.13 -3.20 -3.21
CA GLU A 641 31.43 -4.39 -2.39
C GLU A 641 30.72 -4.32 -1.03
N ALA A 642 29.78 -5.24 -0.79
CA ALA A 642 29.07 -5.38 0.48
C ALA A 642 29.95 -5.99 1.60
N GLY A 643 31.18 -6.41 1.29
CA GLY A 643 32.05 -7.19 2.16
C GLY A 643 33.21 -6.41 2.78
N GLY A 644 32.97 -5.79 3.94
CA GLY A 644 34.03 -5.46 4.92
C GLY A 644 34.86 -4.21 4.61
N VAL A 645 34.60 -3.13 5.39
CA VAL A 645 35.19 -1.78 5.33
C VAL A 645 34.49 -0.84 4.34
N ARG A 646 33.43 -0.17 4.83
CA ARG A 646 32.75 1.03 4.30
C ARG A 646 33.32 1.58 2.99
N SER A 647 32.97 0.98 1.85
CA SER A 647 33.05 1.70 0.58
C SER A 647 32.05 2.86 0.65
N PRO A 648 32.46 4.13 0.41
CA PRO A 648 31.54 5.26 0.39
C PRO A 648 30.67 5.29 -0.88
N TYR A 649 30.87 4.36 -1.82
CA TYR A 649 30.20 4.28 -3.10
C TYR A 649 29.27 3.08 -3.16
N ALA A 650 28.07 3.29 -3.71
CA ALA A 650 27.05 2.26 -3.85
C ALA A 650 27.15 1.51 -5.19
N SER A 651 27.75 2.10 -6.22
CA SER A 651 27.95 1.47 -7.53
C SER A 651 29.12 2.08 -8.32
N ALA A 652 29.58 1.39 -9.36
CA ALA A 652 30.57 1.87 -10.32
C ALA A 652 30.13 1.57 -11.75
N ILE A 653 30.22 2.58 -12.62
CA ILE A 653 30.00 2.45 -14.07
C ILE A 653 31.35 2.20 -14.72
N VAL A 654 31.55 1.05 -15.36
CA VAL A 654 32.79 0.71 -16.06
C VAL A 654 32.68 1.12 -17.52
N LEU A 655 33.72 1.78 -18.01
CA LEU A 655 33.86 2.32 -19.35
C LEU A 655 35.15 1.76 -19.97
N GLU A 656 35.10 1.44 -21.27
CA GLU A 656 36.30 1.07 -22.02
C GLU A 656 37.14 2.33 -22.31
N PRO A 657 38.47 2.30 -22.10
CA PRO A 657 39.33 3.48 -22.28
C PRO A 657 39.28 4.08 -23.69
N ASP A 658 39.17 3.22 -24.70
CA ASP A 658 39.12 3.59 -26.12
C ASP A 658 37.69 3.81 -26.63
N ALA A 659 36.66 3.69 -25.79
CA ALA A 659 35.28 3.98 -26.18
C ALA A 659 35.16 5.44 -26.62
N GLU A 660 34.52 5.64 -27.78
CA GLU A 660 34.29 6.97 -28.34
C GLU A 660 33.27 7.75 -27.50
N VAL A 661 33.53 9.04 -27.32
CA VAL A 661 32.53 9.99 -26.85
C VAL A 661 31.64 10.32 -28.04
N LEU A 662 30.35 9.96 -27.96
CA LEU A 662 29.43 10.11 -29.09
C LEU A 662 29.32 11.58 -29.50
N ASP A 663 29.17 11.80 -30.80
CA ASP A 663 29.11 13.12 -31.47
C ASP A 663 30.35 14.01 -31.29
N ARG A 664 31.43 13.51 -30.68
CA ARG A 664 32.71 14.21 -30.52
C ARG A 664 33.82 13.50 -31.27
N ALA A 665 34.01 13.88 -32.53
CA ALA A 665 34.99 13.27 -33.41
C ALA A 665 36.41 13.25 -32.81
N GLY A 666 36.96 12.04 -32.63
CA GLY A 666 38.31 11.83 -32.10
C GLY A 666 38.44 11.92 -30.57
N ALA A 667 37.33 12.10 -29.84
CA ALA A 667 37.31 12.05 -28.38
C ALA A 667 36.96 10.64 -27.88
N ASN A 668 37.64 10.21 -26.81
CA ASN A 668 37.42 8.92 -26.16
C ASN A 668 37.43 9.07 -24.62
N VAL A 669 37.17 7.98 -23.90
CA VAL A 669 37.12 7.98 -22.43
C VAL A 669 38.47 8.30 -21.80
N GLU A 670 39.58 7.89 -22.42
CA GLU A 670 40.93 8.26 -21.93
C GLU A 670 41.18 9.78 -21.98
N LEU A 671 40.76 10.44 -23.06
CA LEU A 671 40.75 11.91 -23.14
C LEU A 671 39.87 12.51 -22.05
N LEU A 672 38.68 11.94 -21.83
CA LEU A 672 37.73 12.39 -20.81
C LEU A 672 38.34 12.29 -19.39
N LEU A 673 38.92 11.14 -19.03
CA LEU A 673 39.60 10.94 -17.75
C LEU A 673 40.70 11.98 -17.52
N ARG A 674 41.51 12.25 -18.54
CA ARG A 674 42.59 13.24 -18.45
C ARG A 674 42.06 14.65 -18.26
N CYS A 675 40.97 15.02 -18.95
CA CYS A 675 40.41 16.36 -18.88
C CYS A 675 39.64 16.63 -17.58
N TYR A 676 39.04 15.59 -16.98
CA TYR A 676 38.29 15.67 -15.71
C TYR A 676 39.07 15.12 -14.51
N GLN A 677 40.38 14.95 -14.65
CA GLN A 677 41.22 14.34 -13.62
C GLN A 677 41.10 15.08 -12.27
N ASP A 678 40.96 14.31 -11.19
CA ASP A 678 40.84 14.80 -9.80
C ASP A 678 39.63 15.74 -9.55
N GLN A 679 38.64 15.75 -10.44
CA GLN A 679 37.38 16.48 -10.27
C GLN A 679 36.21 15.51 -10.10
N LEU A 680 35.22 15.92 -9.31
CA LEU A 680 33.91 15.26 -9.32
C LEU A 680 33.15 15.74 -10.55
N VAL A 681 32.49 14.81 -11.23
CA VAL A 681 31.71 15.09 -12.43
C VAL A 681 30.22 14.95 -12.16
N SER A 682 29.47 15.91 -12.69
CA SER A 682 28.03 15.80 -12.88
C SER A 682 27.73 14.87 -14.03
N PHE A 683 26.80 13.95 -13.81
CA PHE A 683 26.38 12.99 -14.82
C PHE A 683 24.93 12.55 -14.59
N ASP A 684 24.32 12.02 -15.63
CA ASP A 684 23.10 11.22 -15.58
C ASP A 684 23.28 9.95 -16.42
N VAL A 685 22.38 8.98 -16.26
CA VAL A 685 22.38 7.75 -17.07
C VAL A 685 21.18 7.78 -17.98
N ARG A 686 21.38 7.44 -19.25
CA ARG A 686 20.35 7.45 -20.29
C ARG A 686 20.21 6.10 -20.94
N VAL A 687 19.01 5.74 -21.39
CA VAL A 687 18.85 4.56 -22.23
C VAL A 687 19.56 4.80 -23.58
N PHE A 688 20.21 3.79 -24.14
CA PHE A 688 20.82 3.89 -25.47
C PHE A 688 19.90 3.34 -26.57
N ASP A 689 19.81 4.05 -27.70
CA ASP A 689 19.08 3.65 -28.93
C ASP A 689 17.64 3.15 -28.70
N ARG A 690 16.97 3.66 -27.65
CA ARG A 690 15.61 3.29 -27.23
C ARG A 690 14.88 4.51 -26.69
N TYR A 691 13.57 4.40 -26.57
CA TYR A 691 12.78 5.32 -25.75
C TYR A 691 12.80 4.86 -24.29
N ALA A 692 13.06 5.78 -23.36
CA ALA A 692 12.78 5.58 -21.95
C ALA A 692 11.30 5.82 -21.72
N VAL A 693 10.58 4.79 -21.25
CA VAL A 693 9.13 4.84 -20.98
C VAL A 693 8.93 5.02 -19.49
N VAL A 694 8.41 6.18 -19.09
CA VAL A 694 8.23 6.54 -17.69
C VAL A 694 6.79 6.95 -17.44
N GLY A 695 6.11 6.21 -16.56
CA GLY A 695 4.82 6.62 -16.03
C GLY A 695 5.03 7.54 -14.83
N SER A 696 4.20 8.58 -14.68
CA SER A 696 4.20 9.44 -13.48
C SER A 696 3.92 8.66 -12.19
N ARG A 697 3.21 7.53 -12.29
CA ARG A 697 2.95 6.61 -11.17
C ARG A 697 3.74 5.33 -11.29
N THR A 698 3.76 4.72 -12.48
CA THR A 698 4.49 3.46 -12.72
C THR A 698 6.01 3.62 -12.60
N GLY A 699 6.53 4.82 -12.84
CA GLY A 699 7.97 5.09 -12.84
C GLY A 699 8.67 4.43 -14.02
N PHE A 700 9.95 4.12 -13.83
CA PHE A 700 10.77 3.37 -14.79
C PHE A 700 10.81 1.90 -14.35
N ALA A 701 9.88 1.09 -14.86
CA ALA A 701 9.79 -0.33 -14.54
C ALA A 701 11.02 -1.10 -15.04
N HIS A 702 11.63 -1.90 -14.17
CA HIS A 702 12.79 -2.72 -14.50
C HIS A 702 12.86 -3.98 -13.61
N ARG A 703 13.60 -4.97 -14.08
CA ARG A 703 13.91 -6.22 -13.34
C ARG A 703 15.41 -6.45 -13.16
N VAL A 704 16.18 -5.36 -13.17
CA VAL A 704 17.63 -5.39 -12.93
C VAL A 704 17.93 -5.64 -11.45
N VAL A 705 18.80 -6.60 -11.17
CA VAL A 705 19.25 -6.98 -9.83
C VAL A 705 20.77 -7.04 -9.75
N VAL A 706 21.31 -7.10 -8.53
CA VAL A 706 22.73 -7.38 -8.30
C VAL A 706 22.93 -8.90 -8.35
N SER A 707 23.73 -9.39 -9.29
CA SER A 707 24.17 -10.80 -9.35
C SER A 707 25.11 -11.16 -8.20
N ASP A 708 25.35 -12.47 -7.99
CA ASP A 708 26.35 -12.97 -7.04
C ASP A 708 27.77 -12.42 -7.29
N ALA A 709 28.08 -12.08 -8.54
CA ALA A 709 29.35 -11.46 -8.93
C ALA A 709 29.41 -9.94 -8.68
N GLY A 710 28.32 -9.35 -8.21
CA GLY A 710 28.20 -7.91 -7.97
C GLY A 710 27.82 -7.09 -9.22
N ASN A 711 27.51 -7.71 -10.35
CA ASN A 711 27.16 -7.02 -11.59
C ASN A 711 25.65 -6.78 -11.68
N CYS A 712 25.22 -5.66 -12.27
CA CYS A 712 23.82 -5.44 -12.59
C CYS A 712 23.39 -6.33 -13.77
N VAL A 713 22.44 -7.24 -13.55
CA VAL A 713 21.94 -8.20 -14.54
C VAL A 713 20.42 -8.20 -14.58
N VAL A 714 19.83 -8.63 -15.68
CA VAL A 714 18.38 -8.84 -15.80
C VAL A 714 17.98 -10.10 -15.02
N GLU A 715 17.02 -9.98 -14.09
CA GLU A 715 16.43 -11.11 -13.37
C GLU A 715 15.40 -11.82 -14.24
N THR A 716 15.80 -12.92 -14.86
CA THR A 716 14.95 -13.68 -15.80
C THR A 716 13.77 -14.39 -15.14
N THR A 717 13.74 -14.53 -13.80
CA THR A 717 12.57 -15.09 -13.10
C THR A 717 11.45 -14.07 -12.88
N GLN A 718 11.73 -12.78 -13.04
CA GLN A 718 10.72 -11.73 -12.95
C GLN A 718 9.98 -11.54 -14.27
N ASP A 719 8.78 -10.95 -14.18
CA ASP A 719 7.92 -10.67 -15.33
C ASP A 719 8.66 -9.84 -16.39
N PRO A 720 8.74 -10.32 -17.66
CA PRO A 720 9.40 -9.58 -18.73
C PRO A 720 8.76 -8.24 -19.08
N THR A 721 7.48 -8.03 -18.71
CA THR A 721 6.82 -6.73 -18.90
C THR A 721 7.40 -5.63 -18.00
N LEU A 722 8.22 -5.97 -17.00
CA LEU A 722 9.01 -5.02 -16.21
C LEU A 722 10.23 -4.52 -17.01
N SER A 723 9.95 -3.90 -18.16
CA SER A 723 10.92 -3.24 -19.02
C SER A 723 10.41 -1.85 -19.40
N ALA A 724 11.20 -0.82 -19.11
CA ALA A 724 10.89 0.58 -19.45
C ALA A 724 11.67 1.09 -20.67
N ARG A 725 12.13 0.17 -21.54
CA ARG A 725 12.89 0.49 -22.75
C ARG A 725 12.11 0.07 -24.00
N ALA A 726 11.63 1.04 -24.78
CA ALA A 726 10.92 0.75 -26.02
C ALA A 726 11.83 0.87 -27.25
N GLU A 727 11.83 -0.17 -28.08
CA GLU A 727 12.55 -0.22 -29.35
C GLU A 727 11.67 0.20 -30.53
N LEU A 728 12.26 0.93 -31.48
CA LEU A 728 11.57 1.30 -32.71
C LEU A 728 11.29 0.05 -33.56
N GLY A 729 10.05 -0.09 -34.03
CA GLY A 729 9.59 -1.22 -34.84
C GLY A 729 9.25 -2.48 -34.06
N VAL A 730 9.48 -2.50 -32.74
CA VAL A 730 9.14 -3.63 -31.85
C VAL A 730 7.98 -3.22 -30.94
N PRO A 731 6.97 -4.08 -30.73
CA PRO A 731 5.93 -3.83 -29.74
C PRO A 731 6.52 -3.64 -28.35
N TYR A 732 6.18 -2.54 -27.70
CA TYR A 732 6.43 -2.33 -26.28
C TYR A 732 5.31 -2.96 -25.47
N GLU A 733 5.67 -3.80 -24.49
CA GLU A 733 4.76 -4.46 -23.58
C GLU A 733 5.18 -4.17 -22.13
N GLY A 734 4.55 -3.16 -21.52
CA GLY A 734 4.68 -2.86 -20.09
C GLY A 734 3.53 -3.45 -19.27
N PRO A 735 3.56 -3.32 -17.93
CA PRO A 735 2.55 -3.89 -17.04
C PRO A 735 1.15 -3.29 -17.26
N SER A 736 1.10 -2.01 -17.66
CA SER A 736 -0.14 -1.25 -17.83
C SER A 736 -0.23 -0.54 -19.18
N LEU A 737 0.80 -0.59 -20.02
CA LEU A 737 0.88 0.18 -21.27
C LEU A 737 1.45 -0.68 -22.40
N ARG A 738 0.80 -0.64 -23.58
CA ARG A 738 1.29 -1.25 -24.82
C ARG A 738 1.17 -0.29 -26.00
N PHE A 739 2.21 -0.22 -26.83
CA PHE A 739 2.22 0.56 -28.06
C PHE A 739 3.35 0.07 -28.98
N THR A 740 3.37 0.53 -30.23
CA THR A 740 4.52 0.35 -31.14
C THR A 740 4.85 1.68 -31.78
N LEU A 741 6.12 2.09 -31.75
CA LEU A 741 6.59 3.29 -32.42
C LEU A 741 7.50 2.92 -33.59
N ASP A 742 7.28 3.51 -34.76
CA ASP A 742 8.23 3.41 -35.87
C ASP A 742 8.13 4.59 -36.83
N PHE A 743 9.16 4.82 -37.63
CA PHE A 743 9.11 5.76 -38.73
C PHE A 743 8.38 5.12 -39.92
N THR A 744 7.29 5.76 -40.37
CA THR A 744 6.54 5.29 -41.55
C THR A 744 7.31 5.47 -42.86
N ARG A 745 8.39 6.25 -42.82
CA ARG A 745 9.39 6.43 -43.88
C ARG A 745 10.77 5.97 -43.38
N ALA A 746 11.83 6.26 -44.12
CA ALA A 746 13.18 5.93 -43.68
C ALA A 746 13.50 6.61 -42.34
N ARG A 747 14.00 5.84 -41.36
CA ARG A 747 14.51 6.34 -40.08
C ARG A 747 15.54 7.45 -40.35
N PRO A 748 15.43 8.63 -39.71
CA PRO A 748 16.42 9.69 -39.80
C PRO A 748 17.81 9.18 -39.39
N ALA A 749 18.86 9.71 -40.03
CA ALA A 749 20.24 9.36 -39.68
C ALA A 749 20.61 9.78 -38.25
N VAL A 750 19.98 10.85 -37.74
CA VAL A 750 20.08 11.33 -36.36
C VAL A 750 18.68 11.61 -35.87
N ILE A 751 18.31 11.05 -34.72
CA ILE A 751 17.07 11.38 -34.02
C ILE A 751 17.44 12.43 -32.98
N VAL A 752 16.89 13.63 -33.13
CA VAL A 752 17.09 14.75 -32.21
C VAL A 752 16.36 14.50 -30.88
N ASP A 753 16.62 15.33 -29.88
CA ASP A 753 15.91 15.31 -28.61
C ASP A 753 14.40 15.36 -28.82
N GLN A 754 13.77 14.22 -28.52
CA GLN A 754 12.35 13.99 -28.72
C GLN A 754 11.74 13.37 -27.47
N ALA A 755 10.60 13.93 -27.05
CA ALA A 755 9.74 13.34 -26.04
C ALA A 755 8.31 13.22 -26.57
N ILE A 756 7.64 12.10 -26.33
CA ILE A 756 6.21 11.91 -26.58
C ILE A 756 5.53 11.80 -25.22
N THR A 757 4.43 12.53 -25.03
CA THR A 757 3.66 12.53 -23.78
C THR A 757 2.17 12.37 -24.05
N PHE A 758 1.50 11.69 -23.15
CA PHE A 758 0.04 11.57 -23.12
C PHE A 758 -0.43 11.22 -21.72
N ASP A 759 -1.69 11.53 -21.42
CA ASP A 759 -2.29 11.30 -20.12
C ASP A 759 -3.44 10.29 -20.26
N VAL A 760 -3.33 9.18 -19.53
CA VAL A 760 -4.46 8.25 -19.35
C VAL A 760 -5.40 8.86 -18.31
N GLY A 761 -6.66 9.01 -18.68
CA GLY A 761 -7.72 9.60 -17.88
C GLY A 761 -8.97 8.74 -17.79
N ASP A 762 -10.03 9.31 -17.20
CA ASP A 762 -11.33 8.67 -17.01
C ASP A 762 -11.27 7.31 -16.31
N VAL A 763 -10.26 7.14 -15.46
CA VAL A 763 -10.05 5.93 -14.68
C VAL A 763 -10.96 5.94 -13.45
N PRO A 764 -11.74 4.87 -13.21
CA PRO A 764 -12.54 4.76 -11.99
C PRO A 764 -11.68 4.96 -10.73
N SER A 765 -12.11 5.86 -9.85
CA SER A 765 -11.39 6.13 -8.61
C SER A 765 -11.84 5.18 -7.51
N GLN A 766 -10.88 4.55 -6.82
CA GLN A 766 -11.16 3.79 -5.61
C GLN A 766 -11.74 4.70 -4.51
N LEU A 767 -12.66 4.16 -3.72
CA LEU A 767 -13.16 4.86 -2.53
C LEU A 767 -12.03 4.98 -1.51
N ALA A 768 -11.75 6.22 -1.14
CA ALA A 768 -10.63 6.57 -0.29
C ALA A 768 -11.02 7.65 0.72
N THR A 769 -10.50 7.53 1.93
CA THR A 769 -10.54 8.58 2.97
C THR A 769 -9.10 9.02 3.25
N ASP A 770 -8.80 10.31 3.12
CA ASP A 770 -7.50 10.87 3.47
C ASP A 770 -7.45 11.19 4.98
N LEU A 771 -6.66 10.44 5.74
CA LEU A 771 -6.53 10.65 7.19
C LEU A 771 -5.74 11.92 7.51
N GLY A 772 -4.94 12.42 6.56
CA GLY A 772 -4.14 13.64 6.66
C GLY A 772 -4.88 14.91 6.27
N ALA A 773 -6.07 14.82 5.67
CA ALA A 773 -6.79 15.98 5.15
C ALA A 773 -7.31 16.91 6.25
N LEU A 774 -6.92 18.18 6.22
CA LEU A 774 -7.36 19.22 7.15
C LEU A 774 -8.60 19.94 6.60
N PRO A 775 -9.57 20.34 7.47
CA PRO A 775 -10.77 21.06 7.04
C PRO A 775 -10.53 22.37 6.26
N GLN A 776 -9.31 22.92 6.33
CA GLN A 776 -8.91 24.15 5.64
C GLN A 776 -8.12 23.90 4.34
N GLY A 777 -8.08 22.67 3.82
CA GLY A 777 -7.45 22.35 2.54
C GLY A 777 -5.93 22.13 2.60
N GLY A 778 -5.41 21.68 3.74
CA GLY A 778 -4.00 21.26 3.90
C GLY A 778 -3.89 19.78 4.23
N ARG A 779 -2.69 19.20 4.08
CA ARG A 779 -2.41 17.82 4.48
C ARG A 779 -1.42 17.79 5.64
N THR A 780 -1.65 16.91 6.60
CA THR A 780 -0.63 16.53 7.60
C THR A 780 -0.08 15.16 7.26
N LEU A 781 1.19 14.93 7.58
CA LEU A 781 1.76 13.60 7.56
C LEU A 781 1.01 12.73 8.59
N THR A 782 0.57 11.55 8.16
CA THR A 782 -0.10 10.56 9.00
C THR A 782 0.59 9.21 8.85
N LEU A 783 0.61 8.45 9.93
CA LEU A 783 1.08 7.08 9.97
C LEU A 783 0.02 6.26 10.72
N PRO A 784 -0.93 5.64 10.00
CA PRO A 784 -1.96 4.84 10.63
C PRO A 784 -1.36 3.62 11.32
N THR A 785 -1.76 3.37 12.57
CA THR A 785 -1.29 2.24 13.36
C THR A 785 -2.37 1.23 13.69
N GLU A 786 -3.64 1.65 13.61
CA GLU A 786 -4.79 0.81 13.91
C GLU A 786 -6.05 1.38 13.26
N VAL A 787 -6.96 0.49 12.90
CA VAL A 787 -8.32 0.82 12.48
C VAL A 787 -9.27 -0.08 13.28
N SER A 788 -10.38 0.46 13.76
CA SER A 788 -11.38 -0.30 14.51
C SER A 788 -12.78 0.17 14.16
N PHE A 789 -13.66 -0.79 13.84
CA PHE A 789 -15.07 -0.52 13.56
C PHE A 789 -15.93 -0.78 14.80
N SER A 790 -16.92 0.08 15.00
CA SER A 790 -17.92 -0.11 16.05
C SER A 790 -19.33 -0.12 15.49
N ALA A 791 -19.99 -1.28 15.61
CA ALA A 791 -21.42 -1.41 15.33
C ALA A 791 -22.30 -0.60 16.29
N LEU A 792 -21.79 -0.18 17.46
CA LEU A 792 -22.56 0.61 18.44
C LEU A 792 -22.77 2.05 17.97
N THR A 793 -21.73 2.64 17.38
CA THR A 793 -21.75 4.02 16.88
C THR A 793 -21.90 4.10 15.38
N ASP A 794 -21.84 2.95 14.72
CA ASP A 794 -21.83 2.82 13.26
C ASP A 794 -20.73 3.65 12.58
N ARG A 795 -19.56 3.68 13.21
CA ARG A 795 -18.42 4.53 12.84
C ARG A 795 -17.13 3.71 12.81
N LEU A 796 -16.21 4.18 12.00
CA LEU A 796 -14.85 3.66 11.93
C LEU A 796 -13.90 4.63 12.64
N TYR A 797 -12.98 4.07 13.41
CA TYR A 797 -11.97 4.81 14.15
C TYR A 797 -10.60 4.45 13.59
N ALA A 798 -9.76 5.44 13.32
CA ALA A 798 -8.37 5.23 12.92
C ALA A 798 -7.44 5.93 13.91
N LEU A 799 -6.36 5.25 14.32
CA LEU A 799 -5.28 5.84 15.10
C LEU A 799 -4.12 6.25 14.19
N ASP A 800 -3.69 7.50 14.31
CA ASP A 800 -2.51 8.07 13.65
C ASP A 800 -1.40 8.36 14.67
N GLU A 801 -0.23 7.75 14.47
CA GLU A 801 0.92 7.90 15.36
C GLU A 801 1.44 9.35 15.40
N LEU A 802 1.35 10.07 14.28
CA LEU A 802 2.19 11.25 14.05
C LEU A 802 1.57 12.54 14.57
N ARG A 803 0.27 12.84 14.38
CA ARG A 803 -0.30 14.13 14.83
C ARG A 803 -1.79 14.20 15.18
N ARG A 804 -2.67 13.36 14.63
CA ARG A 804 -4.12 13.45 14.90
C ARG A 804 -4.58 12.56 16.05
N GLY A 805 -3.84 11.49 16.33
CA GLY A 805 -4.24 10.40 17.20
C GLY A 805 -5.56 9.78 16.78
N LEU A 806 -6.69 10.06 17.43
CA LEU A 806 -7.97 9.45 17.07
C LEU A 806 -8.71 10.23 15.97
N VAL A 807 -8.93 9.58 14.82
CA VAL A 807 -9.74 10.08 13.71
C VAL A 807 -11.04 9.28 13.66
N VAL A 808 -12.18 9.98 13.69
CA VAL A 808 -13.52 9.39 13.51
C VAL A 808 -13.95 9.55 12.06
N ILE A 809 -14.38 8.45 11.45
CA ILE A 809 -14.77 8.37 10.05
C ILE A 809 -16.24 7.95 9.99
N GLU A 810 -17.06 8.85 9.46
CA GLU A 810 -18.47 8.60 9.16
C GLU A 810 -18.59 7.73 7.91
N LEU A 811 -19.46 6.72 7.96
CA LEU A 811 -19.63 5.74 6.88
C LEU A 811 -20.89 5.97 6.03
N GLU A 812 -21.71 6.96 6.39
CA GLU A 812 -22.98 7.27 5.72
C GLU A 812 -23.17 8.77 5.44
N PRO A 813 -22.84 9.23 4.22
CA PRO A 813 -21.90 8.59 3.30
C PRO A 813 -20.46 8.83 3.74
N VAL A 814 -19.57 7.89 3.41
CA VAL A 814 -18.12 8.17 3.39
C VAL A 814 -17.92 9.40 2.52
N ARG A 815 -17.16 10.40 2.98
CA ARG A 815 -16.86 11.57 2.15
C ARG A 815 -15.71 11.18 1.21
N PRO A 816 -15.96 10.98 -0.11
CA PRO A 816 -14.86 10.70 -1.01
C PRO A 816 -14.01 11.97 -1.07
N GLU A 817 -12.75 11.85 -0.72
CA GLU A 817 -11.78 12.86 -1.11
C GLU A 817 -11.10 12.37 -2.38
N PHE A 818 -11.31 13.10 -3.47
CA PHE A 818 -10.58 12.85 -4.69
C PHE A 818 -9.14 13.27 -4.42
N PHE A 819 -8.26 12.27 -4.31
CA PHE A 819 -6.82 12.48 -4.30
C PHE A 819 -6.46 13.12 -5.65
N ILE A 820 -6.29 14.44 -5.67
CA ILE A 820 -5.42 15.07 -6.67
C ILE A 820 -4.01 14.73 -6.18
N GLU A 821 -3.56 13.54 -6.55
CA GLU A 821 -2.19 13.07 -6.34
C GLU A 821 -1.24 13.76 -7.32
#